data_AF-A0AAU6EZK9-F1
#
_entry.id   AF-A0AAU6EZK9-F1
#
_cell.length_a   1.000
_cell.length_b   1.000
_cell.length_c   1.000
_cell.angle_alpha   90.00
_cell.angle_beta   90.00
_cell.angle_gamma   90.00
#
_symmetry.space_group_name_H-M   'P 1'
#
loop_
_entity.id
_entity.type
_entity.pdbx_description
1 polymer ?
#
loop_
_entity_poly.entity_id
_entity_poly.type
_entity_poly.pdbx_seq_one_letter_code
_entity_poly.pdbx_strand_id
1 'polypeptide(L)'
;MQDLIRRRRHAGFVGRRDELAAYRDNFTLPPEDERHRFLFHVHGTAGVGKTSLVRRLEESAREHGALVAYVDEAVNSVPEAMAAISAQFAQQGHEFKALDRHLSTYRQRRHEAESATVVPDPGVQAPSTGSMIAAQAGLFALGSVPFVGGFAGTVQPTQLAQGADRLRSALSARLRNQDDVQLVMDPLQVLTPVLVHELADAASSVPWIALFFDTYERTGPLLDRWLRDLMTSDRYGSLPANVVVTLAGQGALDARVWADYLDVVEDMPLERFTEEEARRLLTGKGITDERVVEVVLRLSGRLPVLVSALAENQPTDPEAVGDPSGTAVERFLKWESDPVRRAAALAGALPRELNDDVFRVAVEAEGGELFDWLRELPFVRDRSGRAQYHDVVRTAMLRLQRAQSPRRWREAHTRLAGAFGRWCEEAGAGLDEETRRTSRTWSELRLEEAYHQLCASPRTALPVVLRELVDVCDTGGDQVPHWVRMIADAGEDSGAAEVAEWGALCTQALAEEATGATAIVTALLNGAEFDTEGRTTALLVRARDFREDGAYARALRDYEAALALTPDSARAFGGRGVSRKMTKDFEGALADLDRSLELEDYSGFLAQRGELHWICGRNEEAVADLDRAFAADPEEGWVLAMRGMAAAAAGRIQEGLADLDRAVEQWPEYLWIMVQRASTRIECHDYDGAAVDLDRAFELAPDSAWIASERGDALRLMERYEEADAELGRALALQPDYTSVLASRGVVRKNLDRLPEALEDLDRAIGLKPDYTWALVNRAQVRRATGDEAGATADLDRAVAVDESGRSLAQRGIDHVDHDRHAEAMADFDLAIAHDPSDKMAWAHRGNEQARRGRYAEAFADLDRAMEIDPLYHWALLKRARLAVARGRTDVAFADLTRCVELGHSPDFAQRRRAELLLILDRPEEALTVYSEAAPTGELASGWLQVAATAHRMTGRFDLAAEFARQMTEVDPVWGRFQQAMTSMRSEEPEQAAEHWHALEDCLRNPPPESAADPVEPGLAMAHFGLGRFEEGNAALAEAMAATGDDAPDWEDLSDFADALTELRTYSGMDPAQFDEPLRRVTEARDAILRA
;
A
#
# COMPACT_ATOMS: atom_id res chain seq x y z
N MET A 1 27.22 -45.93 50.54
CA MET A 1 26.19 -45.18 51.29
C MET A 1 25.29 -44.36 50.38
N GLN A 2 25.84 -43.48 49.53
CA GLN A 2 25.07 -42.73 48.51
C GLN A 2 24.28 -43.64 47.55
N ASP A 3 24.83 -44.80 47.14
CA ASP A 3 24.09 -45.77 46.33
C ASP A 3 22.96 -46.49 47.07
N LEU A 4 23.10 -46.66 48.39
CA LEU A 4 22.05 -47.20 49.26
C LEU A 4 20.92 -46.17 49.48
N ILE A 5 21.28 -44.88 49.55
CA ILE A 5 20.34 -43.75 49.60
C ILE A 5 19.63 -43.58 48.24
N ARG A 6 20.36 -43.68 47.12
CA ARG A 6 19.78 -43.70 45.76
C ARG A 6 18.84 -44.88 45.57
N ARG A 7 19.24 -46.10 45.94
CA ARG A 7 18.37 -47.30 45.88
C ARG A 7 17.13 -47.17 46.77
N ARG A 8 17.24 -46.59 47.97
CA ARG A 8 16.08 -46.31 48.84
C ARG A 8 15.17 -45.21 48.28
N ARG A 9 15.70 -44.18 47.62
CA ARG A 9 14.91 -43.17 46.87
C ARG A 9 14.20 -43.79 45.65
N HIS A 10 14.82 -44.76 44.97
CA HIS A 10 14.22 -45.48 43.84
C HIS A 10 13.08 -46.42 44.26
N ALA A 11 13.18 -47.05 45.44
CA ALA A 11 12.14 -47.94 45.96
C ALA A 11 10.83 -47.23 46.35
N GLY A 12 10.84 -45.90 46.53
CA GLY A 12 9.66 -45.09 46.89
C GLY A 12 8.90 -44.45 45.71
N PHE A 13 9.38 -44.61 44.48
CA PHE A 13 8.66 -44.15 43.28
C PHE A 13 7.68 -45.24 42.84
N VAL A 14 6.39 -44.90 42.84
CA VAL A 14 5.30 -45.83 42.56
C VAL A 14 4.47 -45.31 41.39
N GLY A 15 4.10 -46.22 40.50
CA GLY A 15 3.58 -45.89 39.18
C GLY A 15 4.66 -45.29 38.27
N ARG A 16 4.32 -45.14 36.99
CA ARG A 16 5.18 -44.47 35.99
C ARG A 16 6.51 -45.14 35.66
N ARG A 17 6.63 -46.44 35.94
CA ARG A 17 7.87 -47.18 35.71
C ARG A 17 8.11 -47.43 34.23
N ASP A 18 7.05 -47.57 33.46
CA ASP A 18 7.14 -47.87 32.04
C ASP A 18 7.54 -46.60 31.28
N GLU A 19 6.98 -45.45 31.64
CA GLU A 19 7.34 -44.13 31.11
C GLU A 19 8.79 -43.75 31.48
N LEU A 20 9.19 -43.96 32.75
CA LEU A 20 10.57 -43.74 33.18
C LEU A 20 11.55 -44.72 32.51
N ALA A 21 11.15 -45.98 32.30
CA ALA A 21 11.96 -46.97 31.59
C ALA A 21 12.10 -46.59 30.11
N ALA A 22 11.03 -46.21 29.43
CA ALA A 22 11.05 -45.76 28.04
C ALA A 22 12.01 -44.58 27.84
N TYR A 23 11.92 -43.55 28.71
CA TYR A 23 12.82 -42.40 28.64
C TYR A 23 14.28 -42.78 28.96
N ARG A 24 14.51 -43.61 29.98
CA ARG A 24 15.86 -44.03 30.38
C ARG A 24 16.51 -44.90 29.32
N ASP A 25 15.80 -45.89 28.82
CA ASP A 25 16.32 -46.86 27.86
C ASP A 25 16.65 -46.17 26.53
N ASN A 26 15.99 -45.04 26.20
CA ASN A 26 16.32 -44.20 25.05
C ASN A 26 17.78 -43.74 25.00
N PHE A 27 18.38 -43.38 26.15
CA PHE A 27 19.80 -42.97 26.24
C PHE A 27 20.80 -44.12 26.07
N THR A 28 20.32 -45.37 26.03
CA THR A 28 21.14 -46.56 25.75
C THR A 28 21.07 -46.99 24.29
N LEU A 29 20.14 -46.43 23.52
CA LEU A 29 19.99 -46.66 22.09
C LEU A 29 20.83 -45.65 21.32
N PRO A 30 21.58 -46.08 20.27
CA PRO A 30 22.24 -45.14 19.38
C PRO A 30 21.18 -44.32 18.62
N PRO A 31 21.42 -43.03 18.31
CA PRO A 31 20.44 -42.17 17.64
C PRO A 31 19.96 -42.69 16.27
N GLU A 32 20.75 -43.53 15.61
CA GLU A 32 20.39 -44.14 14.32
C GLU A 32 19.42 -45.33 14.45
N ASP A 33 19.14 -45.81 15.66
CA ASP A 33 18.16 -46.87 15.90
C ASP A 33 16.74 -46.31 15.74
N GLU A 34 15.90 -46.95 14.91
CA GLU A 34 14.51 -46.52 14.67
C GLU A 34 13.64 -46.46 15.93
N ARG A 35 14.08 -47.13 17.02
CA ARG A 35 13.41 -47.09 18.32
C ARG A 35 13.83 -45.89 19.18
N HIS A 36 14.89 -45.17 18.80
CA HIS A 36 15.28 -43.94 19.48
C HIS A 36 14.19 -42.87 19.26
N ARG A 37 13.96 -42.06 20.29
CA ARG A 37 12.97 -40.98 20.30
C ARG A 37 13.66 -39.68 20.67
N PHE A 38 13.52 -38.68 19.82
CA PHE A 38 14.13 -37.36 20.02
C PHE A 38 13.21 -36.40 20.77
N LEU A 39 11.90 -36.67 20.74
CA LEU A 39 10.87 -35.84 21.35
C LEU A 39 9.97 -36.67 22.25
N PHE A 40 9.88 -36.28 23.52
CA PHE A 40 8.97 -36.85 24.50
C PHE A 40 7.91 -35.83 24.87
N HIS A 41 6.65 -36.24 24.91
CA HIS A 41 5.56 -35.37 25.32
C HIS A 41 4.85 -35.94 26.56
N VAL A 42 5.09 -35.34 27.72
CA VAL A 42 4.53 -35.76 29.00
C VAL A 42 3.33 -34.87 29.34
N HIS A 43 2.11 -35.40 29.23
CA HIS A 43 0.91 -34.59 29.48
C HIS A 43 -0.06 -35.22 30.45
N GLY A 44 -1.00 -34.44 30.99
CA GLY A 44 -2.03 -34.93 31.90
C GLY A 44 -2.48 -33.89 32.92
N THR A 45 -3.66 -34.09 33.51
CA THR A 45 -4.28 -33.12 34.43
C THR A 45 -3.42 -32.81 35.67
N ALA A 46 -3.60 -31.64 36.29
CA ALA A 46 -2.85 -31.27 37.49
C ALA A 46 -2.94 -32.34 38.61
N GLY A 47 -1.81 -32.65 39.25
CA GLY A 47 -1.73 -33.61 40.36
C GLY A 47 -1.53 -35.09 39.96
N VAL A 48 -1.46 -35.42 38.67
CA VAL A 48 -1.16 -36.78 38.15
C VAL A 48 0.30 -37.23 38.30
N GLY A 49 1.13 -36.41 38.96
CA GLY A 49 2.54 -36.73 39.23
C GLY A 49 3.52 -36.31 38.14
N LYS A 50 3.11 -35.49 37.15
CA LYS A 50 3.97 -34.95 36.09
C LYS A 50 5.29 -34.39 36.60
N THR A 51 5.25 -33.41 37.50
CA THR A 51 6.46 -32.78 38.06
C THR A 51 7.39 -33.80 38.74
N SER A 52 6.83 -34.83 39.38
CA SER A 52 7.62 -35.91 39.99
C SER A 52 8.25 -36.81 38.93
N LEU A 53 7.53 -37.12 37.84
CA LEU A 53 8.05 -37.89 36.72
C LEU A 53 9.12 -37.10 35.96
N VAL A 54 8.83 -35.86 35.53
CA VAL A 54 9.77 -34.98 34.80
C VAL A 54 11.06 -34.79 35.58
N ARG A 55 11.00 -34.57 36.90
CA ARG A 55 12.22 -34.51 37.73
C ARG A 55 12.99 -35.83 37.76
N ARG A 56 12.31 -36.98 37.65
CA ARG A 56 12.98 -38.28 37.51
C ARG A 56 13.57 -38.48 36.11
N LEU A 57 12.90 -37.98 35.07
CA LEU A 57 13.44 -37.98 33.70
C LEU A 57 14.72 -37.14 33.65
N GLU A 58 14.71 -35.95 34.27
CA GLU A 58 15.87 -35.07 34.45
C GLU A 58 17.00 -35.75 35.25
N GLU A 59 16.69 -36.34 36.41
CA GLU A 59 17.65 -37.12 37.21
C GLU A 59 18.26 -38.27 36.37
N SER A 60 17.43 -38.98 35.61
CA SER A 60 17.84 -40.10 34.74
C SER A 60 18.75 -39.63 33.61
N ALA A 61 18.43 -38.52 32.94
CA ALA A 61 19.25 -37.93 31.89
C ALA A 61 20.66 -37.59 32.45
N ARG A 62 20.72 -36.94 33.62
CA ARG A 62 22.01 -36.66 34.30
C ARG A 62 22.79 -37.92 34.66
N GLU A 63 22.11 -38.98 35.10
CA GLU A 63 22.76 -40.26 35.39
C GLU A 63 23.39 -40.92 34.15
N HIS A 64 22.87 -40.62 32.96
CA HIS A 64 23.43 -41.03 31.66
C HIS A 64 24.44 -40.01 31.10
N GLY A 65 24.88 -39.05 31.91
CA GLY A 65 25.88 -38.05 31.55
C GLY A 65 25.33 -36.92 30.68
N ALA A 66 24.00 -36.74 30.62
CA ALA A 66 23.42 -35.66 29.84
C ALA A 66 23.67 -34.28 30.46
N LEU A 67 23.91 -33.28 29.62
CA LEU A 67 23.80 -31.87 29.98
C LEU A 67 22.32 -31.47 29.97
N VAL A 68 21.79 -30.86 31.03
CA VAL A 68 20.33 -30.70 31.20
C VAL A 68 19.89 -29.26 31.39
N ALA A 69 18.91 -28.78 30.63
CA ALA A 69 18.31 -27.46 30.79
C ALA A 69 16.78 -27.55 30.93
N TYR A 70 16.21 -26.67 31.73
CA TYR A 70 14.80 -26.66 32.12
C TYR A 70 14.16 -25.28 31.89
N VAL A 71 13.23 -25.18 30.96
CA VAL A 71 12.51 -23.95 30.63
C VAL A 71 11.09 -24.04 31.19
N ASP A 72 10.70 -23.10 32.05
CA ASP A 72 9.37 -23.05 32.69
C ASP A 72 8.54 -21.84 32.20
N GLU A 73 7.37 -21.60 32.81
CA GLU A 73 6.46 -20.51 32.43
C GLU A 73 7.00 -19.09 32.68
N ALA A 74 8.22 -18.93 33.20
CA ALA A 74 8.81 -17.61 33.40
C ALA A 74 9.27 -16.93 32.10
N VAL A 75 9.33 -17.66 30.98
CA VAL A 75 9.74 -17.13 29.68
C VAL A 75 8.52 -16.64 28.90
N ASN A 76 8.63 -15.46 28.31
CA ASN A 76 7.58 -14.84 27.49
C ASN A 76 8.03 -14.63 26.04
N SER A 77 9.25 -15.06 25.69
CA SER A 77 9.76 -15.08 24.31
C SER A 77 10.74 -16.23 24.08
N VAL A 78 10.89 -16.65 22.82
CA VAL A 78 11.88 -17.68 22.43
C VAL A 78 13.32 -17.27 22.83
N PRO A 79 13.79 -16.02 22.62
CA PRO A 79 15.10 -15.59 23.12
C PRO A 79 15.28 -15.72 24.64
N GLU A 80 14.22 -15.56 25.44
CA GLU A 80 14.28 -15.81 26.88
C GLU A 80 14.44 -17.29 27.21
N ALA A 81 13.79 -18.19 26.46
CA ALA A 81 14.01 -19.63 26.58
C ALA A 81 15.47 -20.01 26.27
N MET A 82 16.06 -19.44 25.21
CA MET A 82 17.48 -19.66 24.87
C MET A 82 18.42 -19.18 25.98
N ALA A 83 18.13 -18.02 26.56
CA ALA A 83 18.90 -17.49 27.69
C ALA A 83 18.80 -18.39 28.94
N ALA A 84 17.61 -18.94 29.21
CA ALA A 84 17.41 -19.86 30.31
C ALA A 84 18.22 -21.16 30.13
N ILE A 85 18.26 -21.68 28.89
CA ILE A 85 19.08 -22.85 28.53
C ILE A 85 20.57 -22.55 28.75
N SER A 86 21.07 -21.45 28.16
CA SER A 86 22.47 -21.03 28.28
C SER A 86 22.91 -20.88 29.74
N ALA A 87 22.10 -20.18 30.55
CA ALA A 87 22.41 -19.94 31.96
C ALA A 87 22.51 -21.24 32.78
N GLN A 88 21.69 -22.26 32.47
CA GLN A 88 21.72 -23.54 33.16
C GLN A 88 22.88 -24.43 32.72
N PHE A 89 23.27 -24.38 31.45
CA PHE A 89 24.45 -25.07 30.97
C PHE A 89 25.74 -24.45 31.52
N ALA A 90 25.80 -23.12 31.66
CA ALA A 90 26.91 -22.45 32.31
C ALA A 90 27.11 -22.92 33.77
N GLN A 91 26.01 -23.12 34.52
CA GLN A 91 26.06 -23.70 35.88
C GLN A 91 26.59 -25.14 35.92
N GLN A 92 26.52 -25.86 34.80
CA GLN A 92 27.06 -27.21 34.61
C GLN A 92 28.47 -27.21 33.99
N GLY A 93 29.09 -26.04 33.81
CA GLY A 93 30.46 -25.90 33.30
C GLY A 93 30.56 -25.76 31.78
N HIS A 94 29.44 -25.57 31.07
CA HIS A 94 29.38 -25.39 29.63
C HIS A 94 28.81 -24.00 29.29
N GLU A 95 29.69 -23.03 29.08
CA GLU A 95 29.31 -21.63 28.79
C GLU A 95 29.07 -21.44 27.29
N PHE A 96 27.87 -21.00 26.90
CA PHE A 96 27.55 -20.68 25.51
C PHE A 96 27.91 -19.23 25.20
N LYS A 97 29.21 -18.94 25.19
CA LYS A 97 29.74 -17.56 25.11
C LYS A 97 29.28 -16.81 23.87
N ALA A 98 29.12 -17.48 22.73
CA ALA A 98 28.62 -16.84 21.54
C ALA A 98 27.14 -16.52 21.69
N LEU A 99 26.33 -17.45 22.20
CA LEU A 99 24.91 -17.24 22.41
C LEU A 99 24.63 -16.14 23.45
N ASP A 100 25.29 -16.17 24.62
CA ASP A 100 25.13 -15.16 25.67
C ASP A 100 25.48 -13.77 25.18
N ARG A 101 26.54 -13.65 24.38
CA ARG A 101 26.92 -12.39 23.74
C ARG A 101 25.83 -11.91 22.79
N HIS A 102 25.31 -12.75 21.90
CA HIS A 102 24.25 -12.34 20.97
C HIS A 102 22.93 -12.04 21.69
N LEU A 103 22.57 -12.78 22.74
CA LEU A 103 21.41 -12.48 23.58
C LEU A 103 21.57 -11.16 24.35
N SER A 104 22.77 -10.86 24.84
CA SER A 104 23.07 -9.58 25.47
C SER A 104 22.99 -8.43 24.46
N THR A 105 23.53 -8.62 23.25
CA THR A 105 23.41 -7.66 22.15
C THR A 105 21.95 -7.48 21.75
N TYR A 106 21.19 -8.56 21.58
CA TYR A 106 19.76 -8.51 21.26
C TYR A 106 18.99 -7.71 22.30
N ARG A 107 19.16 -8.00 23.60
CA ARG A 107 18.52 -7.23 24.69
C ARG A 107 18.94 -5.78 24.68
N GLN A 108 20.23 -5.51 24.50
CA GLN A 108 20.75 -4.16 24.42
C GLN A 108 20.20 -3.41 23.21
N ARG A 109 20.17 -3.99 22.02
CA ARG A 109 19.68 -3.36 20.78
C ARG A 109 18.18 -3.20 20.75
N ARG A 110 17.46 -4.20 21.26
CA ARG A 110 16.02 -4.12 21.49
C ARG A 110 15.73 -3.01 22.49
N HIS A 111 16.46 -2.94 23.61
CA HIS A 111 16.30 -1.85 24.57
C HIS A 111 16.75 -0.50 23.99
N GLU A 112 17.79 -0.41 23.17
CA GLU A 112 18.20 0.82 22.48
C GLU A 112 17.14 1.26 21.46
N ALA A 113 16.52 0.31 20.75
CA ALA A 113 15.38 0.57 19.87
C ALA A 113 14.12 0.99 20.65
N GLU A 114 13.89 0.40 21.83
CA GLU A 114 12.75 0.65 22.75
C GLU A 114 13.00 1.77 23.78
N SER A 115 14.19 2.36 23.89
CA SER A 115 14.54 3.46 24.82
C SER A 115 14.91 4.74 24.08
N ALA A 116 15.24 4.64 22.78
CA ALA A 116 15.21 5.78 21.86
C ALA A 116 13.80 6.38 21.69
N THR A 117 12.78 5.81 22.35
CA THR A 117 11.37 6.22 22.37
C THR A 117 10.95 7.01 23.62
N VAL A 118 11.75 7.16 24.70
CA VAL A 118 11.20 7.68 25.99
C VAL A 118 12.02 8.76 26.74
N VAL A 119 13.25 9.14 26.39
CA VAL A 119 13.94 10.26 27.09
C VAL A 119 14.63 11.23 26.12
N PRO A 120 14.25 12.53 26.09
CA PRO A 120 14.97 13.53 25.31
C PRO A 120 16.24 14.00 26.04
N ASP A 121 17.40 13.86 25.41
CA ASP A 121 18.65 14.55 25.79
C ASP A 121 18.60 15.97 25.19
N PRO A 122 18.85 17.05 25.97
CA PRO A 122 18.71 18.41 25.47
C PRO A 122 19.92 18.79 24.61
N GLY A 123 19.83 18.53 23.31
CA GLY A 123 20.86 18.96 22.35
C GLY A 123 20.89 18.27 20.99
N VAL A 124 20.10 17.22 20.77
CA VAL A 124 19.99 16.53 19.47
C VAL A 124 18.50 16.34 19.16
N GLN A 125 18.04 16.80 18.00
CA GLN A 125 16.63 16.67 17.59
C GLN A 125 16.23 15.19 17.51
N ALA A 126 15.26 14.81 18.33
CA ALA A 126 14.68 13.47 18.35
C ALA A 126 13.83 13.22 17.09
N PRO A 127 13.82 12.01 16.53
CA PRO A 127 12.82 11.59 15.55
C PRO A 127 11.45 11.50 16.25
N SER A 128 10.39 11.97 15.58
CA SER A 128 9.03 11.99 16.12
C SER A 128 8.44 10.59 16.30
N THR A 129 7.42 10.49 17.16
CA THR A 129 6.50 9.36 17.38
C THR A 129 5.95 8.77 16.06
N GLY A 130 5.91 9.58 15.00
CA GLY A 130 5.55 9.17 13.63
C GLY A 130 6.52 8.20 12.96
N SER A 131 7.78 8.08 13.39
CA SER A 131 8.75 7.15 12.77
C SER A 131 8.54 5.68 13.18
N MET A 132 7.94 5.43 14.34
CA MET A 132 7.51 4.09 14.78
C MET A 132 6.15 3.71 14.17
N ILE A 133 5.25 4.68 14.02
CA ILE A 133 4.00 4.52 13.27
C ILE A 133 4.31 4.29 11.78
N ALA A 134 5.38 4.88 11.22
CA ALA A 134 5.82 4.66 9.84
C ALA A 134 6.38 3.24 9.58
N ALA A 135 6.97 2.60 10.59
CA ALA A 135 7.39 1.19 10.53
C ALA A 135 6.19 0.23 10.50
N GLN A 136 5.13 0.54 11.26
CA GLN A 136 3.82 -0.13 11.14
C GLN A 136 3.05 0.30 9.89
N ALA A 137 3.30 1.50 9.36
CA ALA A 137 2.75 1.98 8.10
C ALA A 137 3.28 1.18 6.89
N GLY A 138 4.39 0.45 7.03
CA GLY A 138 4.82 -0.53 6.04
C GLY A 138 3.83 -1.68 5.85
N LEU A 139 3.05 -2.03 6.88
CA LEU A 139 1.94 -2.99 6.82
C LEU A 139 0.61 -2.31 6.40
N PHE A 140 0.42 -1.03 6.71
CA PHE A 140 -0.77 -0.23 6.32
C PHE A 140 -0.68 0.44 4.94
N ALA A 141 0.48 0.38 4.29
CA ALA A 141 0.70 0.91 2.93
C ALA A 141 -0.07 0.13 1.85
N LEU A 142 -0.84 -0.90 2.23
CA LEU A 142 -1.75 -1.66 1.36
C LEU A 142 -3.21 -1.20 1.39
N GLY A 143 -3.55 -0.12 2.11
CA GLY A 143 -4.94 0.36 2.14
C GLY A 143 -5.18 1.80 2.60
N SER A 144 -4.13 2.59 2.85
CA SER A 144 -4.26 3.89 3.54
C SER A 144 -3.86 5.11 2.72
N VAL A 145 -3.65 4.98 1.41
CA VAL A 145 -3.36 6.12 0.52
C VAL A 145 -4.27 6.05 -0.71
N PRO A 146 -4.96 7.14 -1.11
CA PRO A 146 -6.24 7.00 -1.76
C PRO A 146 -6.25 7.08 -3.28
N PHE A 147 -5.08 7.07 -3.94
CA PHE A 147 -5.02 7.17 -5.40
C PHE A 147 -4.19 6.10 -6.13
N VAL A 148 -3.65 5.10 -5.43
CA VAL A 148 -3.16 3.87 -6.10
C VAL A 148 -4.28 2.83 -6.06
N GLY A 149 -5.43 3.19 -6.62
CA GLY A 149 -6.72 2.51 -6.42
C GLY A 149 -7.45 2.11 -7.69
N GLY A 150 -6.71 1.87 -8.78
CA GLY A 150 -7.16 1.03 -9.88
C GLY A 150 -6.14 -0.08 -10.04
N PHE A 151 -6.51 -1.32 -9.71
CA PHE A 151 -5.69 -2.54 -9.78
C PHE A 151 -4.73 -2.83 -8.62
N ALA A 152 -5.26 -3.42 -7.55
CA ALA A 152 -4.51 -4.40 -6.75
C ALA A 152 -5.49 -5.40 -6.11
N GLY A 153 -6.08 -6.26 -6.95
CA GLY A 153 -6.55 -7.55 -6.45
C GLY A 153 -5.34 -8.45 -6.23
N THR A 154 -5.31 -9.14 -5.08
CA THR A 154 -4.27 -10.08 -4.61
C THR A 154 -3.07 -9.43 -3.91
N VAL A 155 -3.00 -9.56 -2.59
CA VAL A 155 -1.81 -9.25 -1.79
C VAL A 155 -0.70 -10.21 -2.23
N GLN A 156 0.36 -9.66 -2.84
CA GLN A 156 1.53 -10.45 -3.25
C GLN A 156 2.58 -10.49 -2.12
N PRO A 157 3.20 -11.66 -1.86
CA PRO A 157 4.25 -11.85 -0.84
C PRO A 157 5.44 -10.86 -0.93
N THR A 158 5.65 -10.24 -2.10
CA THR A 158 6.70 -9.25 -2.37
C THR A 158 6.47 -7.89 -1.70
N GLN A 159 5.22 -7.46 -1.49
CA GLN A 159 4.93 -6.22 -0.77
C GLN A 159 5.14 -6.36 0.74
N LEU A 160 4.91 -7.55 1.30
CA LEU A 160 5.30 -7.91 2.67
C LEU A 160 6.83 -7.90 2.86
N ALA A 161 7.58 -8.32 1.84
CA ALA A 161 9.04 -8.26 1.85
C ALA A 161 9.56 -6.80 1.82
N GLN A 162 8.96 -5.93 1.01
CA GLN A 162 9.35 -4.51 0.91
C GLN A 162 9.11 -3.71 2.21
N GLY A 163 8.05 -4.03 2.97
CA GLY A 163 7.83 -3.45 4.30
C GLY A 163 8.90 -3.87 5.32
N ALA A 164 9.31 -5.14 5.28
CA ALA A 164 10.42 -5.65 6.09
C ALA A 164 11.77 -5.03 5.68
N ASP A 165 11.98 -4.74 4.40
CA ASP A 165 13.20 -4.11 3.88
C ASP A 165 13.33 -2.64 4.33
N ARG A 166 12.24 -1.88 4.39
CA ARG A 166 12.24 -0.49 4.92
C ARG A 166 12.55 -0.44 6.41
N LEU A 167 11.97 -1.35 7.20
CA LEU A 167 12.27 -1.46 8.63
C LEU A 167 13.74 -1.89 8.84
N ARG A 168 14.27 -2.77 7.97
CA ARG A 168 15.69 -3.13 7.95
C ARG A 168 16.58 -1.92 7.67
N SER A 169 16.22 -1.06 6.73
CA SER A 169 16.98 0.16 6.41
C SER A 169 16.99 1.18 7.56
N ALA A 170 15.84 1.40 8.22
CA ALA A 170 15.74 2.30 9.38
C ALA A 170 16.58 1.84 10.59
N LEU A 171 16.59 0.53 10.84
CA LEU A 171 17.43 -0.07 11.87
C LEU A 171 18.92 -0.04 11.46
N SER A 172 19.25 -0.20 10.17
CA SER A 172 20.62 -0.14 9.63
C SER A 172 21.27 1.24 9.74
N ALA A 173 20.49 2.31 9.80
CA ALA A 173 21.01 3.67 10.01
C ALA A 173 21.46 3.94 11.45
N ARG A 174 20.98 3.17 12.44
CA ARG A 174 21.22 3.41 13.87
C ARG A 174 22.00 2.31 14.57
N LEU A 175 21.83 1.07 14.12
CA LEU A 175 22.61 -0.07 14.58
C LEU A 175 23.92 -0.12 13.80
N ARG A 176 25.02 -0.34 14.51
CA ARG A 176 26.38 -0.14 13.95
C ARG A 176 26.78 -1.17 12.89
N ASN A 177 26.03 -2.27 12.74
CA ASN A 177 26.28 -3.31 11.75
C ASN A 177 24.96 -3.97 11.29
N GLN A 178 25.02 -4.64 10.15
CA GLN A 178 23.87 -5.31 9.51
C GLN A 178 23.40 -6.54 10.31
N ASP A 179 24.30 -7.18 11.07
CA ASP A 179 24.00 -8.33 11.91
C ASP A 179 23.11 -7.95 13.10
N ASP A 180 23.33 -6.78 13.71
CA ASP A 180 22.52 -6.25 14.81
C ASP A 180 21.09 -5.91 14.35
N VAL A 181 20.94 -5.47 13.09
CA VAL A 181 19.64 -5.18 12.48
C VAL A 181 18.85 -6.46 12.27
N GLN A 182 19.47 -7.47 11.67
CA GLN A 182 18.86 -8.77 11.48
C GLN A 182 18.48 -9.41 12.82
N LEU A 183 19.33 -9.21 13.84
CA LEU A 183 19.11 -9.70 15.21
C LEU A 183 17.88 -9.07 15.87
N VAL A 184 17.53 -7.82 15.55
CA VAL A 184 16.31 -7.17 16.06
C VAL A 184 15.08 -7.55 15.24
N MET A 185 15.24 -7.65 13.91
CA MET A 185 14.15 -7.89 12.95
C MET A 185 13.62 -9.32 12.92
N ASP A 186 14.53 -10.29 12.89
CA ASP A 186 14.22 -11.71 12.92
C ASP A 186 15.22 -12.38 13.88
N PRO A 187 15.05 -12.16 15.20
CA PRO A 187 15.96 -12.66 16.21
C PRO A 187 16.14 -14.18 16.13
N LEU A 188 15.14 -14.92 15.66
CA LEU A 188 15.19 -16.38 15.60
C LEU A 188 16.14 -16.86 14.50
N GLN A 189 16.22 -16.17 13.37
CA GLN A 189 17.17 -16.51 12.30
C GLN A 189 18.63 -16.27 12.70
N VAL A 190 18.90 -15.39 13.66
CA VAL A 190 20.27 -15.10 14.12
C VAL A 190 20.62 -15.92 15.37
N LEU A 191 19.75 -15.94 16.37
CA LEU A 191 20.02 -16.57 17.66
C LEU A 191 19.92 -18.10 17.60
N THR A 192 18.98 -18.65 16.84
CA THR A 192 18.77 -20.12 16.82
C THR A 192 19.95 -20.86 16.21
N PRO A 193 20.56 -20.43 15.08
CA PRO A 193 21.75 -21.09 14.56
C PRO A 193 22.95 -21.03 15.52
N VAL A 194 23.12 -19.93 16.25
CA VAL A 194 24.17 -19.80 17.27
C VAL A 194 23.91 -20.79 18.42
N LEU A 195 22.67 -20.93 18.87
CA LEU A 195 22.28 -21.95 19.84
C LEU A 195 22.57 -23.36 19.31
N VAL A 196 22.17 -23.69 18.07
CA VAL A 196 22.40 -25.02 17.47
C VAL A 196 23.90 -25.34 17.40
N HIS A 197 24.72 -24.36 17.02
CA HIS A 197 26.17 -24.52 16.98
C HIS A 197 26.77 -24.78 18.37
N GLU A 198 26.40 -23.98 19.37
CA GLU A 198 26.85 -24.17 20.76
C GLU A 198 26.35 -25.50 21.35
N LEU A 199 25.13 -25.92 21.00
CA LEU A 199 24.60 -27.25 21.33
C LEU A 199 25.42 -28.36 20.67
N ALA A 200 25.85 -28.20 19.41
CA ALA A 200 26.70 -29.17 18.72
C ALA A 200 28.09 -29.27 19.35
N ASP A 201 28.68 -28.13 19.72
CA ASP A 201 29.96 -28.09 20.43
C ASP A 201 29.84 -28.75 21.81
N ALA A 202 28.77 -28.46 22.56
CA ALA A 202 28.50 -29.13 23.82
C ALA A 202 28.32 -30.65 23.63
N ALA A 203 27.54 -31.05 22.63
CA ALA A 203 27.29 -32.44 22.27
C ALA A 203 28.56 -33.23 21.89
N SER A 204 29.64 -32.56 21.49
CA SER A 204 30.95 -33.21 21.26
C SER A 204 31.66 -33.62 22.55
N SER A 205 31.28 -33.01 23.68
CA SER A 205 31.95 -33.15 24.99
C SER A 205 31.12 -33.91 26.03
N VAL A 206 29.80 -34.07 25.79
CA VAL A 206 28.90 -34.86 26.62
C VAL A 206 28.20 -35.93 25.78
N PRO A 207 27.88 -37.11 26.34
CA PRO A 207 27.19 -38.16 25.60
C PRO A 207 25.80 -37.74 25.13
N TRP A 208 25.09 -36.92 25.90
CA TRP A 208 23.71 -36.51 25.63
C TRP A 208 23.44 -35.06 26.07
N ILE A 209 22.42 -34.44 25.48
CA ILE A 209 21.83 -33.19 25.94
C ILE A 209 20.33 -33.43 26.13
N ALA A 210 19.75 -32.99 27.25
CA ALA A 210 18.32 -33.08 27.49
C ALA A 210 17.71 -31.70 27.77
N LEU A 211 16.74 -31.30 26.95
CA LEU A 211 16.03 -30.04 27.08
C LEU A 211 14.60 -30.30 27.57
N PHE A 212 14.23 -29.71 28.70
CA PHE A 212 12.90 -29.84 29.28
C PHE A 212 12.16 -28.51 29.14
N PHE A 213 10.93 -28.56 28.62
CA PHE A 213 10.01 -27.44 28.55
C PHE A 213 8.77 -27.80 29.37
N ASP A 214 8.63 -27.21 30.55
CA ASP A 214 7.53 -27.49 31.49
C ASP A 214 6.48 -26.38 31.47
N THR A 215 5.29 -26.70 32.00
CA THR A 215 4.11 -25.84 31.90
C THR A 215 3.81 -25.48 30.44
N TYR A 216 3.97 -26.47 29.56
CA TYR A 216 3.91 -26.29 28.11
C TYR A 216 2.52 -25.86 27.61
N GLU A 217 1.47 -26.03 28.42
CA GLU A 217 0.17 -25.40 28.14
C GLU A 217 0.21 -23.86 28.09
N ARG A 218 1.22 -23.23 28.73
CA ARG A 218 1.41 -21.77 28.75
C ARG A 218 2.49 -21.30 27.78
N THR A 219 3.57 -22.06 27.65
CA THR A 219 4.71 -21.70 26.77
C THR A 219 4.57 -22.27 25.36
N GLY A 220 3.71 -23.28 25.15
CA GLY A 220 3.46 -23.94 23.86
C GLY A 220 3.08 -22.97 22.74
N PRO A 221 2.05 -22.12 22.89
CA PRO A 221 1.66 -21.16 21.84
C PRO A 221 2.80 -20.24 21.36
N LEU A 222 3.76 -19.96 22.25
CA LEU A 222 4.95 -19.17 21.95
C LEU A 222 6.07 -20.01 21.30
N LEU A 223 6.29 -21.23 21.79
CA LEU A 223 7.46 -22.06 21.47
C LEU A 223 7.20 -23.08 20.35
N ASP A 224 5.94 -23.42 20.09
CA ASP A 224 5.54 -24.55 19.23
C ASP A 224 6.14 -24.49 17.84
N ARG A 225 5.99 -23.35 17.16
CA ARG A 225 6.54 -23.16 15.81
C ARG A 225 8.08 -23.21 15.80
N TRP A 226 8.72 -22.65 16.82
CA TRP A 226 10.18 -22.61 16.92
C TRP A 226 10.76 -24.00 17.21
N LEU A 227 10.21 -24.74 18.18
CA LEU A 227 10.65 -26.08 18.54
C LEU A 227 10.42 -27.08 17.41
N ARG A 228 9.26 -27.00 16.75
CA ARG A 228 9.01 -27.79 15.54
C ARG A 228 10.07 -27.49 14.47
N ASP A 229 10.28 -26.22 14.13
CA ASP A 229 11.27 -25.83 13.12
C ASP A 229 12.71 -26.23 13.54
N LEU A 230 13.05 -26.18 14.83
CA LEU A 230 14.36 -26.58 15.37
C LEU A 230 14.61 -28.09 15.25
N MET A 231 13.57 -28.91 15.44
CA MET A 231 13.70 -30.37 15.50
C MET A 231 13.46 -31.07 14.16
N THR A 232 12.65 -30.47 13.29
CA THR A 232 12.12 -31.16 12.09
C THR A 232 12.54 -30.50 10.78
N SER A 233 13.22 -29.36 10.84
CA SER A 233 13.64 -28.59 9.67
C SER A 233 15.11 -28.22 9.76
N ASP A 234 15.76 -28.12 8.60
CA ASP A 234 17.13 -27.64 8.48
C ASP A 234 17.22 -26.10 8.55
N ARG A 235 16.11 -25.40 8.79
CA ARG A 235 15.99 -23.93 8.76
C ARG A 235 17.06 -23.21 9.59
N TYR A 236 17.40 -23.75 10.76
CA TYR A 236 18.36 -23.14 11.69
C TYR A 236 19.69 -23.92 11.79
N GLY A 237 19.90 -24.90 10.90
CA GLY A 237 20.97 -25.88 11.01
C GLY A 237 20.51 -27.17 11.71
N SER A 238 21.30 -28.23 11.55
CA SER A 238 20.94 -29.56 12.05
C SER A 238 21.22 -29.69 13.55
N LEU A 239 20.19 -29.95 14.33
CA LEU A 239 20.31 -30.25 15.75
C LEU A 239 21.10 -31.57 15.94
N PRO A 240 22.03 -31.66 16.90
CA PRO A 240 22.79 -32.88 17.14
C PRO A 240 21.87 -34.06 17.50
N ALA A 241 22.17 -35.24 16.96
CA ALA A 241 21.37 -36.45 17.17
C ALA A 241 21.40 -36.97 18.62
N ASN A 242 22.24 -36.41 19.48
CA ASN A 242 22.25 -36.70 20.92
C ASN A 242 21.51 -35.66 21.77
N VAL A 243 20.64 -34.84 21.16
CA VAL A 243 19.70 -33.97 21.87
C VAL A 243 18.34 -34.65 22.01
N VAL A 244 17.84 -34.72 23.25
CA VAL A 244 16.50 -35.23 23.58
C VAL A 244 15.66 -34.08 24.15
N VAL A 245 14.52 -33.78 23.54
CA VAL A 245 13.60 -32.73 23.96
C VAL A 245 12.41 -33.36 24.68
N THR A 246 12.00 -32.76 25.80
CA THR A 246 10.86 -33.21 26.61
C THR A 246 9.91 -32.05 26.83
N LEU A 247 8.71 -32.14 26.27
CA LEU A 247 7.63 -31.17 26.43
C LEU A 247 6.67 -31.69 27.51
N ALA A 248 6.48 -30.93 28.58
CA ALA A 248 5.64 -31.32 29.70
C ALA A 248 4.49 -30.33 29.91
N GLY A 249 3.25 -30.80 29.73
CA GLY A 249 2.07 -29.93 29.72
C GLY A 249 0.81 -30.56 30.32
N GLN A 250 -0.32 -29.83 30.33
CA GLN A 250 -1.63 -30.36 30.76
C GLN A 250 -2.42 -31.06 29.65
N GLY A 251 -2.33 -30.55 28.42
CA GLY A 251 -3.06 -31.06 27.27
C GLY A 251 -2.18 -31.76 26.24
N ALA A 252 -2.81 -32.29 25.19
CA ALA A 252 -2.11 -32.78 24.00
C ALA A 252 -1.37 -31.64 23.28
N LEU A 253 -0.33 -31.97 22.51
CA LEU A 253 0.30 -31.02 21.59
C LEU A 253 -0.73 -30.51 20.57
N ASP A 254 -0.59 -29.24 20.16
CA ASP A 254 -1.48 -28.67 19.15
C ASP A 254 -1.34 -29.43 17.83
N ALA A 255 -2.43 -30.09 17.43
CA ALA A 255 -2.50 -30.84 16.19
C ALA A 255 -2.24 -29.95 14.96
N ARG A 256 -2.53 -28.64 15.00
CA ARG A 256 -2.25 -27.73 13.87
C ARG A 256 -0.76 -27.56 13.62
N VAL A 257 0.07 -27.71 14.64
CA VAL A 257 1.53 -27.53 14.55
C VAL A 257 2.24 -28.88 14.42
N TRP A 258 1.79 -29.88 15.17
CA TRP A 258 2.49 -31.14 15.35
C TRP A 258 1.89 -32.33 14.59
N ALA A 259 0.74 -32.19 13.89
CA ALA A 259 0.05 -33.31 13.24
C ALA A 259 0.96 -34.19 12.37
N ASP A 260 1.82 -33.56 11.55
CA ASP A 260 2.71 -34.26 10.62
C ASP A 260 3.89 -34.98 11.32
N TYR A 261 4.04 -34.79 12.63
CA TYR A 261 5.16 -35.27 13.43
C TYR A 261 4.73 -36.03 14.70
N LEU A 262 3.42 -36.28 14.87
CA LEU A 262 2.92 -37.02 16.04
C LEU A 262 3.42 -38.48 16.08
N ASP A 263 3.84 -39.03 14.94
CA ASP A 263 4.40 -40.38 14.80
C ASP A 263 5.83 -40.51 15.32
N VAL A 264 6.58 -39.40 15.37
CA VAL A 264 7.95 -39.34 15.90
C VAL A 264 8.04 -38.83 17.34
N VAL A 265 6.91 -38.41 17.91
CA VAL A 265 6.76 -38.02 19.32
C VAL A 265 6.45 -39.25 20.16
N GLU A 266 7.26 -39.50 21.20
CA GLU A 266 6.89 -40.45 22.24
C GLU A 266 5.89 -39.79 23.19
N ASP A 267 4.59 -40.02 22.93
CA ASP A 267 3.51 -39.48 23.73
C ASP A 267 3.34 -40.27 25.05
N MET A 268 3.40 -39.55 26.17
CA MET A 268 3.33 -40.08 27.53
C MET A 268 2.12 -39.49 28.28
N PRO A 269 0.90 -39.94 27.97
CA PRO A 269 -0.31 -39.50 28.67
C PRO A 269 -0.31 -39.98 30.13
N LEU A 270 -0.39 -39.04 31.05
CA LEU A 270 -0.41 -39.30 32.48
C LEU A 270 -1.83 -39.32 33.03
N GLU A 271 -2.34 -40.53 33.28
CA GLU A 271 -3.62 -40.73 33.95
C GLU A 271 -3.56 -40.63 35.49
N ARG A 272 -4.69 -40.82 36.18
CA ARG A 272 -4.66 -41.01 37.64
C ARG A 272 -4.05 -42.39 37.95
N PHE A 273 -3.50 -42.60 39.15
CA PHE A 273 -3.01 -43.94 39.48
C PHE A 273 -4.11 -44.98 39.33
N THR A 274 -3.74 -46.14 38.80
CA THR A 274 -4.54 -47.35 38.95
C THR A 274 -4.71 -47.65 40.45
N GLU A 275 -5.78 -48.37 40.80
CA GLU A 275 -6.01 -48.73 42.19
C GLU A 275 -4.82 -49.51 42.77
N GLU A 276 -4.20 -50.37 41.94
CA GLU A 276 -3.03 -51.15 42.32
C GLU A 276 -1.79 -50.27 42.60
N GLU A 277 -1.52 -49.26 41.77
CA GLU A 277 -0.42 -48.32 41.98
C GLU A 277 -0.63 -47.47 43.24
N ALA A 278 -1.85 -46.96 43.45
CA ALA A 278 -2.18 -46.19 44.64
C ALA A 278 -2.05 -47.06 45.91
N ARG A 279 -2.50 -48.32 45.87
CA ARG A 279 -2.33 -49.30 46.95
C ARG A 279 -0.86 -49.63 47.21
N ARG A 280 -0.04 -49.80 46.16
CA ARG A 280 1.41 -50.01 46.30
C ARG A 280 2.09 -48.81 46.94
N LEU A 281 1.67 -47.58 46.63
CA LEU A 281 2.21 -46.36 47.22
C LEU A 281 1.87 -46.29 48.72
N LEU A 282 0.63 -46.59 49.08
CA LEU A 282 0.17 -46.64 50.48
C LEU A 282 0.92 -47.73 51.27
N THR A 283 1.06 -48.92 50.69
CA THR A 283 1.82 -50.04 51.27
C THR A 283 3.29 -49.66 51.49
N GLY A 284 3.92 -49.00 50.51
CA GLY A 284 5.30 -48.51 50.62
C GLY A 284 5.49 -47.41 51.68
N LYS A 285 4.39 -46.72 52.05
CA LYS A 285 4.35 -45.75 53.15
C LYS A 285 3.95 -46.36 54.49
N GLY A 286 3.73 -47.68 54.56
CA GLY A 286 3.38 -48.41 55.78
C GLY A 286 1.88 -48.48 56.09
N ILE A 287 1.01 -48.04 55.18
CA ILE A 287 -0.45 -48.06 55.35
C ILE A 287 -0.99 -49.33 54.70
N THR A 288 -1.49 -50.25 55.53
CA THR A 288 -1.98 -51.57 55.12
C THR A 288 -3.38 -51.89 55.64
N ASP A 289 -3.97 -51.07 56.52
CA ASP A 289 -5.38 -51.23 56.92
C ASP A 289 -6.30 -50.84 55.76
N GLU A 290 -7.05 -51.83 55.27
CA GLU A 290 -7.92 -51.70 54.10
C GLU A 290 -8.96 -50.57 54.24
N ARG A 291 -9.44 -50.31 55.47
CA ARG A 291 -10.44 -49.25 55.72
C ARG A 291 -9.83 -47.85 55.56
N VAL A 292 -8.56 -47.69 55.89
CA VAL A 292 -7.81 -46.44 55.70
C VAL A 292 -7.46 -46.26 54.23
N VAL A 293 -7.04 -47.34 53.56
CA VAL A 293 -6.74 -47.36 52.12
C VAL A 293 -7.95 -46.93 51.30
N GLU A 294 -9.15 -47.48 51.55
CA GLU A 294 -10.38 -47.11 50.84
C GLU A 294 -10.72 -45.62 50.99
N VAL A 295 -10.58 -45.06 52.20
CA VAL A 295 -10.84 -43.63 52.45
C VAL A 295 -9.84 -42.74 51.72
N VAL A 296 -8.56 -43.09 51.74
CA VAL A 296 -7.51 -42.36 51.02
C VAL A 296 -7.75 -42.41 49.50
N LEU A 297 -8.10 -43.57 48.93
CA LEU A 297 -8.39 -43.72 47.50
C LEU A 297 -9.60 -42.88 47.08
N ARG A 298 -10.65 -42.87 47.90
CA ARG A 298 -11.87 -42.08 47.66
C ARG A 298 -11.59 -40.58 47.71
N LEU A 299 -10.91 -40.08 48.74
CA LEU A 299 -10.67 -38.64 48.95
C LEU A 299 -9.61 -38.06 48.00
N SER A 300 -8.60 -38.85 47.64
CA SER A 300 -7.57 -38.42 46.70
C SER A 300 -8.02 -38.47 45.24
N GLY A 301 -9.13 -39.15 44.94
CA GLY A 301 -9.52 -39.47 43.57
C GLY A 301 -8.45 -40.24 42.79
N ARG A 302 -7.54 -40.93 43.49
CA ARG A 302 -6.33 -41.61 42.95
C ARG A 302 -5.32 -40.67 42.28
N LEU A 303 -5.39 -39.36 42.53
CA LEU A 303 -4.33 -38.45 42.11
C LEU A 303 -3.06 -38.73 42.93
N PRO A 304 -1.93 -39.09 42.30
CA PRO A 304 -0.67 -39.41 42.97
C PRO A 304 -0.26 -38.41 44.05
N VAL A 305 -0.41 -37.10 43.77
CA VAL A 305 -0.05 -36.05 44.71
C VAL A 305 -0.91 -36.10 45.97
N LEU A 306 -2.22 -36.39 45.82
CA LEU A 306 -3.19 -36.48 46.92
C LEU A 306 -3.14 -37.83 47.65
N VAL A 307 -2.85 -38.93 46.94
CA VAL A 307 -2.63 -40.26 47.55
C VAL A 307 -1.39 -40.20 48.43
N SER A 308 -0.27 -39.71 47.89
CA SER A 308 0.91 -39.42 48.68
C SER A 308 0.62 -38.36 49.74
N ALA A 309 -0.45 -37.57 49.56
CA ALA A 309 -0.82 -36.54 50.51
C ALA A 309 -1.38 -37.07 51.81
N LEU A 310 -2.42 -37.85 51.64
CA LEU A 310 -3.15 -38.46 52.74
C LEU A 310 -2.34 -39.59 53.40
N ALA A 311 -1.32 -40.12 52.71
CA ALA A 311 -0.47 -41.21 53.19
C ALA A 311 0.70 -40.80 54.12
N GLU A 312 1.10 -39.52 54.15
CA GLU A 312 2.41 -39.14 54.73
C GLU A 312 2.45 -39.15 56.26
N ASN A 313 1.29 -39.03 56.92
CA ASN A 313 1.20 -39.11 58.38
C ASN A 313 0.88 -40.53 58.89
N GLN A 314 0.92 -41.56 58.02
CA GLN A 314 0.61 -42.96 58.37
C GLN A 314 -0.68 -43.11 59.21
N PRO A 315 -1.84 -42.63 58.70
CA PRO A 315 -3.09 -42.73 59.42
C PRO A 315 -3.39 -44.18 59.83
N THR A 316 -3.70 -44.36 61.11
CA THR A 316 -4.00 -45.68 61.71
C THR A 316 -5.49 -46.01 61.70
N ASP A 317 -6.35 -45.04 61.42
CA ASP A 317 -7.81 -45.21 61.30
C ASP A 317 -8.44 -44.27 60.24
N PRO A 318 -9.68 -44.55 59.80
CA PRO A 318 -10.40 -43.75 58.80
C PRO A 318 -10.70 -42.29 59.18
N GLU A 319 -10.84 -41.98 60.47
CA GLU A 319 -11.16 -40.63 60.97
C GLU A 319 -9.92 -39.72 61.03
N ALA A 320 -8.73 -40.32 61.07
CA ALA A 320 -7.43 -39.64 60.99
C ALA A 320 -7.03 -39.19 59.57
N VAL A 321 -7.81 -39.50 58.54
CA VAL A 321 -7.56 -39.08 57.13
C VAL A 321 -8.20 -37.70 56.88
N GLY A 322 -7.39 -36.64 56.94
CA GLY A 322 -7.85 -35.24 56.81
C GLY A 322 -8.31 -34.80 55.41
N ASP A 323 -9.02 -33.66 55.33
CA ASP A 323 -9.48 -33.02 54.08
C ASP A 323 -8.29 -32.68 53.14
N PRO A 324 -8.30 -33.11 51.86
CA PRO A 324 -7.18 -32.94 50.91
C PRO A 324 -6.74 -31.48 50.67
N SER A 325 -7.64 -30.49 50.77
CA SER A 325 -7.28 -29.06 50.66
C SER A 325 -6.60 -28.53 51.93
N GLY A 326 -7.12 -28.92 53.10
CA GLY A 326 -6.54 -28.56 54.40
C GLY A 326 -5.16 -29.18 54.61
N THR A 327 -5.00 -30.46 54.23
CA THR A 327 -3.74 -31.19 54.36
C THR A 327 -2.65 -30.67 53.42
N ALA A 328 -2.96 -30.26 52.18
CA ALA A 328 -1.96 -29.70 51.25
C ALA A 328 -1.35 -28.40 51.76
N VAL A 329 -2.17 -27.45 52.23
CA VAL A 329 -1.68 -26.21 52.86
C VAL A 329 -1.00 -26.50 54.20
N GLU A 330 -1.53 -27.43 54.99
CA GLU A 330 -0.87 -27.89 56.22
C GLU A 330 0.51 -28.50 55.97
N ARG A 331 0.81 -28.99 54.78
CA ARG A 331 2.14 -29.48 54.41
C ARG A 331 3.09 -28.35 54.04
N PHE A 332 2.63 -27.33 53.31
CA PHE A 332 3.44 -26.17 52.95
C PHE A 332 3.69 -25.23 54.12
N LEU A 333 2.83 -25.25 55.14
CA LEU A 333 2.98 -24.45 56.35
C LEU A 333 3.13 -25.35 57.59
N LYS A 334 3.57 -26.61 57.43
CA LYS A 334 3.65 -27.61 58.52
C LYS A 334 4.61 -27.19 59.63
N TRP A 335 5.71 -26.58 59.20
CA TRP A 335 6.79 -26.11 60.07
C TRP A 335 6.51 -24.74 60.68
N GLU A 336 5.50 -24.01 60.21
CA GLU A 336 5.15 -22.71 60.74
C GLU A 336 4.05 -22.83 61.79
N SER A 337 4.47 -22.68 63.05
CA SER A 337 3.62 -22.82 64.24
C SER A 337 3.04 -21.50 64.71
N ASP A 338 3.56 -20.37 64.20
CA ASP A 338 3.02 -19.05 64.52
C ASP A 338 1.72 -18.81 63.72
N PRO A 339 0.57 -18.66 64.40
CA PRO A 339 -0.71 -18.40 63.74
C PRO A 339 -0.73 -17.09 62.93
N VAL A 340 0.09 -16.10 63.30
CA VAL A 340 0.20 -14.81 62.58
C VAL A 340 0.92 -15.03 61.26
N ARG A 341 2.07 -15.69 61.27
CA ARG A 341 2.83 -16.03 60.04
C ARG A 341 2.04 -16.94 59.10
N ARG A 342 1.30 -17.89 59.68
CA ARG A 342 0.41 -18.77 58.90
C ARG A 342 -0.72 -18.01 58.22
N ALA A 343 -1.35 -17.06 58.92
CA ALA A 343 -2.36 -16.19 58.34
C ALA A 343 -1.76 -15.26 57.28
N ALA A 344 -0.56 -14.72 57.52
CA ALA A 344 0.17 -13.86 56.59
C ALA A 344 0.55 -14.60 55.29
N ALA A 345 0.97 -15.87 55.36
CA ALA A 345 1.26 -16.66 54.16
C ALA A 345 0.00 -16.96 53.33
N LEU A 346 -1.15 -17.20 53.99
CA LEU A 346 -2.42 -17.39 53.29
C LEU A 346 -2.90 -16.10 52.62
N ALA A 347 -2.91 -14.99 53.36
CA ALA A 347 -3.32 -13.70 52.83
C ALA A 347 -2.37 -13.20 51.73
N GLY A 348 -1.06 -13.44 51.88
CA GLY A 348 -0.05 -13.15 50.86
C GLY A 348 -0.22 -13.95 49.57
N ALA A 349 -0.90 -15.08 49.58
CA ALA A 349 -1.18 -15.83 48.35
C ALA A 349 -2.30 -15.22 47.48
N LEU A 350 -3.09 -14.27 48.01
CA LEU A 350 -4.24 -13.68 47.29
C LEU A 350 -3.80 -12.83 46.08
N PRO A 351 -2.84 -11.88 46.20
CA PRO A 351 -2.31 -11.15 45.06
C PRO A 351 -1.56 -12.08 44.10
N ARG A 352 -1.52 -11.74 42.81
CA ARG A 352 -0.72 -12.47 41.82
C ARG A 352 0.77 -12.17 41.98
N GLU A 353 1.09 -10.97 42.45
CA GLU A 353 2.42 -10.51 42.78
C GLU A 353 2.41 -9.65 44.05
N LEU A 354 3.49 -9.71 44.83
CA LEU A 354 3.63 -8.99 46.09
C LEU A 354 4.85 -8.06 46.06
N ASN A 355 4.66 -6.84 46.51
CA ASN A 355 5.71 -6.02 47.11
C ASN A 355 5.31 -5.69 48.55
N ASP A 356 6.13 -4.93 49.27
CA ASP A 356 5.86 -4.61 50.68
C ASP A 356 4.51 -3.87 50.87
N ASP A 357 4.13 -2.97 49.96
CA ASP A 357 2.86 -2.24 50.03
C ASP A 357 1.65 -3.15 49.80
N VAL A 358 1.70 -4.02 48.78
CA VAL A 358 0.65 -5.01 48.49
C VAL A 358 0.51 -6.01 49.63
N PHE A 359 1.63 -6.45 50.20
CA PHE A 359 1.64 -7.34 51.36
C PHE A 359 0.97 -6.72 52.58
N ARG A 360 1.27 -5.44 52.89
CA ARG A 360 0.64 -4.69 54.00
C ARG A 360 -0.88 -4.63 53.84
N VAL A 361 -1.38 -4.44 52.62
CA VAL A 361 -2.83 -4.46 52.34
C VAL A 361 -3.43 -5.85 52.51
N ALA A 362 -2.75 -6.89 52.01
CA ALA A 362 -3.23 -8.26 52.08
C ALA A 362 -3.32 -8.77 53.53
N VAL A 363 -2.30 -8.51 54.35
CA VAL A 363 -2.13 -9.11 55.68
C VAL A 363 -2.68 -8.25 56.83
N GLU A 364 -2.91 -6.94 56.62
CA GLU A 364 -3.32 -5.99 57.67
C GLU A 364 -2.29 -5.88 58.82
N ALA A 365 -1.00 -5.97 58.49
CA ALA A 365 0.10 -5.87 59.46
C ALA A 365 1.24 -4.98 58.91
N GLU A 366 2.11 -4.46 59.79
CA GLU A 366 3.32 -3.77 59.36
C GLU A 366 4.29 -4.77 58.69
N GLY A 367 4.73 -4.43 57.47
CA GLY A 367 5.26 -5.38 56.50
C GLY A 367 6.67 -5.91 56.79
N GLY A 368 7.54 -5.12 57.43
CA GLY A 368 9.00 -5.37 57.46
C GLY A 368 9.43 -6.82 57.74
N GLU A 369 9.33 -7.28 58.99
CA GLU A 369 9.85 -8.61 59.35
C GLU A 369 9.01 -9.78 58.80
N LEU A 370 7.70 -9.56 58.60
CA LEU A 370 6.78 -10.59 58.11
C LEU A 370 6.90 -10.80 56.60
N PHE A 371 7.14 -9.74 55.84
CA PHE A 371 7.33 -9.79 54.40
C PHE A 371 8.70 -10.39 54.05
N ASP A 372 9.75 -10.01 54.78
CA ASP A 372 11.07 -10.62 54.61
C ASP A 372 11.04 -12.12 54.91
N TRP A 373 10.35 -12.53 55.98
CA TRP A 373 10.11 -13.96 56.26
C TRP A 373 9.34 -14.67 55.13
N LEU A 374 8.30 -14.04 54.58
CA LEU A 374 7.50 -14.63 53.51
C LEU A 374 8.35 -14.88 52.25
N ARG A 375 9.28 -13.97 51.94
CA ARG A 375 10.21 -14.08 50.80
C ARG A 375 11.21 -15.23 50.95
N GLU A 376 11.48 -15.66 52.18
CA GLU A 376 12.35 -16.81 52.49
C GLU A 376 11.63 -18.16 52.34
N LEU A 377 10.31 -18.17 52.13
CA LEU A 377 9.56 -19.41 51.97
C LEU A 377 10.00 -20.15 50.68
N PRO A 378 10.20 -21.48 50.74
CA PRO A 378 10.79 -22.25 49.64
C PRO A 378 9.91 -22.35 48.38
N PHE A 379 8.67 -21.89 48.46
CA PHE A 379 7.70 -21.85 47.36
C PHE A 379 7.33 -20.41 46.97
N VAL A 380 8.05 -19.41 47.49
CA VAL A 380 7.94 -18.02 47.07
C VAL A 380 9.21 -17.68 46.29
N ARG A 381 9.04 -17.26 45.04
CA ARG A 381 10.13 -16.77 44.19
C ARG A 381 10.20 -15.26 44.39
N ASP A 382 11.38 -14.74 44.72
CA ASP A 382 11.63 -13.30 44.80
C ASP A 382 12.51 -12.87 43.62
N ARG A 383 12.02 -11.91 42.84
CA ARG A 383 12.77 -11.24 41.78
C ARG A 383 12.75 -9.74 42.04
N SER A 384 13.88 -9.20 42.52
CA SER A 384 14.08 -7.75 42.68
C SER A 384 13.04 -7.06 43.57
N GLY A 385 12.56 -7.72 44.63
CA GLY A 385 11.59 -7.16 45.58
C GLY A 385 10.12 -7.36 45.18
N ARG A 386 9.87 -8.10 44.09
CA ARG A 386 8.56 -8.61 43.69
C ARG A 386 8.51 -10.12 43.98
N ALA A 387 7.71 -10.49 44.96
CA ALA A 387 7.54 -11.86 45.41
C ALA A 387 6.31 -12.52 44.76
N GLN A 388 6.48 -13.73 44.26
CA GLN A 388 5.42 -14.52 43.62
C GLN A 388 5.39 -15.93 44.21
N TYR A 389 4.18 -16.40 44.54
CA TYR A 389 3.99 -17.77 45.00
C TYR A 389 4.06 -18.73 43.83
N HIS A 390 4.63 -19.91 44.04
CA HIS A 390 4.53 -21.01 43.08
C HIS A 390 3.06 -21.41 42.89
N ASP A 391 2.62 -21.54 41.65
CA ASP A 391 1.22 -21.71 41.27
C ASP A 391 0.50 -22.87 41.95
N VAL A 392 1.12 -24.05 42.05
CA VAL A 392 0.55 -25.21 42.74
C VAL A 392 0.24 -24.91 44.20
N VAL A 393 1.13 -24.19 44.89
CA VAL A 393 0.97 -23.83 46.30
C VAL A 393 -0.08 -22.73 46.44
N ARG A 394 0.01 -21.70 45.60
CA ARG A 394 -0.95 -20.60 45.54
C ARG A 394 -2.37 -21.12 45.32
N THR A 395 -2.58 -21.93 44.28
CA THR A 395 -3.87 -22.54 43.93
C THR A 395 -4.46 -23.34 45.10
N ALA A 396 -3.64 -24.12 45.81
CA ALA A 396 -4.09 -24.86 47.00
C ALA A 396 -4.51 -23.93 48.14
N MET A 397 -3.75 -22.86 48.40
CA MET A 397 -4.05 -21.85 49.41
C MET A 397 -5.33 -21.06 49.08
N LEU A 398 -5.53 -20.69 47.81
CA LEU A 398 -6.74 -19.98 47.38
C LEU A 398 -7.98 -20.86 47.51
N ARG A 399 -7.91 -22.11 47.05
CA ARG A 399 -9.00 -23.09 47.22
C ARG A 399 -9.35 -23.30 48.68
N LEU A 400 -8.36 -23.41 49.56
CA LEU A 400 -8.59 -23.54 51.00
C LEU A 400 -9.30 -22.30 51.56
N GLN A 401 -8.81 -21.10 51.26
CA GLN A 401 -9.38 -19.85 51.78
C GLN A 401 -10.83 -19.66 51.33
N ARG A 402 -11.10 -19.93 50.05
CA ARG A 402 -12.45 -19.90 49.48
C ARG A 402 -13.38 -20.90 50.17
N ALA A 403 -12.92 -22.13 50.40
CA ALA A 403 -13.72 -23.19 51.03
C ALA A 403 -13.98 -22.94 52.52
N GLN A 404 -12.98 -22.47 53.28
CA GLN A 404 -13.08 -22.27 54.72
C GLN A 404 -13.91 -21.04 55.09
N SER A 405 -13.77 -19.93 54.36
CA SER A 405 -14.49 -18.71 54.68
C SER A 405 -14.75 -17.86 53.42
N PRO A 406 -15.85 -18.13 52.68
CA PRO A 406 -16.25 -17.34 51.52
C PRO A 406 -16.48 -15.86 51.83
N ARG A 407 -16.78 -15.52 53.09
CA ARG A 407 -16.93 -14.13 53.53
C ARG A 407 -15.59 -13.42 53.65
N ARG A 408 -14.61 -14.04 54.32
CA ARG A 408 -13.25 -13.48 54.45
C ARG A 408 -12.53 -13.40 53.10
N TRP A 409 -12.72 -14.40 52.24
CA TRP A 409 -12.26 -14.36 50.85
C TRP A 409 -12.72 -13.08 50.14
N ARG A 410 -14.03 -12.81 50.16
CA ARG A 410 -14.60 -11.61 49.54
C ARG A 410 -14.09 -10.34 50.18
N GLU A 411 -14.08 -10.26 51.50
CA GLU A 411 -13.57 -9.08 52.23
C GLU A 411 -12.11 -8.77 51.89
N ALA A 412 -11.25 -9.79 51.80
CA ALA A 412 -9.84 -9.62 51.46
C ALA A 412 -9.64 -9.17 50.00
N HIS A 413 -10.32 -9.80 49.04
CA HIS A 413 -10.26 -9.38 47.64
C HIS A 413 -10.88 -7.99 47.42
N THR A 414 -11.98 -7.64 48.09
CA THR A 414 -12.56 -6.28 48.03
C THR A 414 -11.57 -5.23 48.55
N ARG A 415 -10.81 -5.56 49.60
CA ARG A 415 -9.81 -4.65 50.16
C ARG A 415 -8.62 -4.45 49.21
N LEU A 416 -8.13 -5.54 48.61
CA LEU A 416 -7.07 -5.49 47.61
C LEU A 416 -7.51 -4.70 46.38
N ALA A 417 -8.69 -4.97 45.84
CA ALA A 417 -9.29 -4.19 44.76
C ALA A 417 -9.37 -2.70 45.13
N GLY A 418 -9.87 -2.36 46.32
CA GLY A 418 -9.94 -0.97 46.77
C GLY A 418 -8.58 -0.29 46.95
N ALA A 419 -7.51 -1.03 47.25
CA ALA A 419 -6.16 -0.47 47.31
C ALA A 419 -5.57 -0.23 45.92
N PHE A 420 -5.67 -1.23 45.02
CA PHE A 420 -5.23 -1.08 43.64
C PHE A 420 -5.99 0.03 42.91
N GLY A 421 -7.30 0.18 43.15
CA GLY A 421 -8.09 1.28 42.59
C GLY A 421 -7.59 2.66 43.03
N ARG A 422 -7.26 2.84 44.32
CA ARG A 422 -6.66 4.12 44.79
C ARG A 422 -5.29 4.38 44.17
N TRP A 423 -4.44 3.36 44.08
CA TRP A 423 -3.13 3.51 43.43
C TRP A 423 -3.25 3.78 41.93
N CYS A 424 -4.27 3.21 41.29
CA CYS A 424 -4.62 3.47 39.89
C CYS A 424 -5.08 4.93 39.70
N GLU A 425 -5.92 5.45 40.59
CA GLU A 425 -6.31 6.87 40.61
C GLU A 425 -5.10 7.81 40.84
N GLU A 426 -4.22 7.48 41.79
CA GLU A 426 -2.99 8.24 42.06
C GLU A 426 -2.03 8.22 40.87
N ALA A 427 -1.83 7.07 40.23
CA ALA A 427 -0.98 6.93 39.05
C ALA A 427 -1.57 7.64 37.81
N GLY A 428 -2.89 7.78 37.75
CA GLY A 428 -3.62 8.50 36.69
C GLY A 428 -3.83 9.98 36.97
N ALA A 429 -3.44 10.48 38.15
CA ALA A 429 -3.71 11.85 38.57
C ALA A 429 -2.92 12.87 37.74
N GLY A 430 -3.64 13.80 37.11
CA GLY A 430 -3.03 14.84 36.26
C GLY A 430 -2.71 14.37 34.83
N LEU A 431 -2.98 13.11 34.49
CA LEU A 431 -2.94 12.61 33.11
C LEU A 431 -4.32 12.77 32.47
N ASP A 432 -4.35 13.18 31.20
CA ASP A 432 -5.54 13.05 30.37
C ASP A 432 -5.87 11.56 30.10
N GLU A 433 -7.05 11.31 29.54
CA GLU A 433 -7.57 9.96 29.33
C GLU A 433 -6.69 9.10 28.40
N GLU A 434 -6.07 9.70 27.39
CA GLU A 434 -5.26 9.02 26.38
C GLU A 434 -3.87 8.67 26.94
N THR A 435 -3.24 9.61 27.64
CA THR A 435 -1.98 9.41 28.36
C THR A 435 -2.13 8.40 29.50
N ARG A 436 -3.31 8.37 30.14
CA ARG A 436 -3.62 7.39 31.19
C ARG A 436 -3.71 5.97 30.64
N ARG A 437 -4.36 5.77 29.49
CA ARG A 437 -4.52 4.45 28.84
C ARG A 437 -3.21 3.88 28.29
N THR A 438 -2.27 4.74 27.90
CA THR A 438 -0.93 4.34 27.44
C THR A 438 0.09 4.16 28.57
N SER A 439 -0.23 4.61 29.78
CA SER A 439 0.61 4.43 30.96
C SER A 439 0.69 2.96 31.38
N ARG A 440 1.91 2.40 31.32
CA ARG A 440 2.18 1.03 31.76
C ARG A 440 1.85 0.82 33.24
N THR A 441 2.25 1.75 34.11
CA THR A 441 1.99 1.67 35.55
C THR A 441 0.49 1.68 35.84
N TRP A 442 -0.26 2.55 35.16
CA TRP A 442 -1.71 2.62 35.32
C TRP A 442 -2.38 1.32 34.87
N SER A 443 -1.97 0.80 33.71
CA SER A 443 -2.52 -0.44 33.12
C SER A 443 -2.25 -1.66 33.99
N GLU A 444 -1.03 -1.81 34.52
CA GLU A 444 -0.67 -2.90 35.45
C GLU A 444 -1.53 -2.85 36.74
N LEU A 445 -1.74 -1.66 37.31
CA LEU A 445 -2.57 -1.49 38.51
C LEU A 445 -4.06 -1.76 38.22
N ARG A 446 -4.58 -1.32 37.07
CA ARG A 446 -5.97 -1.58 36.66
C ARG A 446 -6.21 -3.07 36.44
N LEU A 447 -5.24 -3.80 35.86
CA LEU A 447 -5.29 -5.26 35.70
C LEU A 447 -5.42 -5.98 37.05
N GLU A 448 -4.62 -5.59 38.05
CA GLU A 448 -4.71 -6.17 39.40
C GLU A 448 -6.03 -5.80 40.10
N GLU A 449 -6.51 -4.58 39.94
CA GLU A 449 -7.82 -4.18 40.46
C GLU A 449 -8.94 -5.05 39.87
N ALA A 450 -8.98 -5.20 38.54
CA ALA A 450 -9.97 -6.01 37.84
C ALA A 450 -9.91 -7.49 38.26
N TYR A 451 -8.72 -8.06 38.41
CA TYR A 451 -8.52 -9.42 38.93
C TYR A 451 -9.17 -9.59 40.31
N HIS A 452 -8.88 -8.67 41.24
CA HIS A 452 -9.43 -8.75 42.59
C HIS A 452 -10.94 -8.48 42.63
N GLN A 453 -11.47 -7.60 41.77
CA GLN A 453 -12.92 -7.38 41.62
C GLN A 453 -13.63 -8.64 41.12
N LEU A 454 -13.08 -9.32 40.11
CA LEU A 454 -13.60 -10.60 39.60
C LEU A 454 -13.58 -11.69 40.68
N CYS A 455 -12.52 -11.76 41.49
CA CYS A 455 -12.43 -12.74 42.57
C CYS A 455 -13.40 -12.44 43.75
N ALA A 456 -13.64 -11.18 44.05
CA ALA A 456 -14.53 -10.76 45.13
C ALA A 456 -16.01 -10.92 44.75
N SER A 457 -16.39 -10.45 43.56
CA SER A 457 -17.77 -10.37 43.11
C SER A 457 -17.90 -10.65 41.59
N PRO A 458 -17.71 -11.91 41.16
CA PRO A 458 -17.64 -12.28 39.74
C PRO A 458 -18.82 -11.76 38.92
N ARG A 459 -20.05 -11.92 39.42
CA ARG A 459 -21.28 -11.53 38.72
C ARG A 459 -21.41 -10.04 38.44
N THR A 460 -20.88 -9.19 39.31
CA THR A 460 -20.97 -7.73 39.15
C THR A 460 -19.76 -7.18 38.41
N ALA A 461 -18.59 -7.79 38.58
CA ALA A 461 -17.35 -7.34 37.95
C ALA A 461 -17.22 -7.78 36.49
N LEU A 462 -17.71 -8.98 36.14
CA LEU A 462 -17.53 -9.56 34.81
C LEU A 462 -18.05 -8.67 33.67
N PRO A 463 -19.29 -8.12 33.70
CA PRO A 463 -19.76 -7.26 32.62
C PRO A 463 -18.92 -5.98 32.44
N VAL A 464 -18.38 -5.44 33.54
CA VAL A 464 -17.51 -4.24 33.50
C VAL A 464 -16.17 -4.59 32.86
N VAL A 465 -15.55 -5.69 33.29
CA VAL A 465 -14.25 -6.14 32.74
C VAL A 465 -14.35 -6.54 31.28
N LEU A 466 -15.45 -7.18 30.85
CA LEU A 466 -15.65 -7.52 29.43
C LEU A 466 -15.82 -6.27 28.55
N ARG A 467 -16.40 -5.19 29.08
CA ARG A 467 -16.48 -3.90 28.38
C ARG A 467 -15.12 -3.24 28.28
N GLU A 468 -14.36 -3.23 29.37
CA GLU A 468 -13.00 -2.68 29.35
C GLU A 468 -12.09 -3.47 28.39
N LEU A 469 -12.29 -4.78 28.25
CA LEU A 469 -11.60 -5.58 27.24
C LEU A 469 -11.93 -5.09 25.81
N VAL A 470 -13.16 -4.68 25.53
CA VAL A 470 -13.53 -4.05 24.24
C VAL A 470 -12.80 -2.72 24.06
N ASP A 471 -12.72 -1.89 25.10
CA ASP A 471 -12.02 -0.61 25.04
C ASP A 471 -10.51 -0.80 24.78
N VAL A 472 -9.91 -1.83 25.38
CA VAL A 472 -8.52 -2.21 25.12
C VAL A 472 -8.32 -2.68 23.68
N CYS A 473 -9.30 -3.40 23.10
CA CYS A 473 -9.30 -3.73 21.67
C CYS A 473 -9.47 -2.50 20.76
N ASP A 474 -10.13 -1.43 21.23
CA ASP A 474 -10.24 -0.17 20.49
C ASP A 474 -8.88 0.56 20.42
N THR A 475 -8.06 0.53 21.47
CA THR A 475 -6.84 1.35 21.54
C THR A 475 -5.55 0.68 21.03
N GLY A 476 -5.51 -0.63 20.76
CA GLY A 476 -4.34 -1.30 20.17
C GLY A 476 -3.66 -2.36 21.08
N GLY A 477 -3.08 -3.38 20.42
CA GLY A 477 -3.07 -4.79 20.83
C GLY A 477 -2.03 -5.34 21.81
N ASP A 478 -1.22 -4.52 22.50
CA ASP A 478 -0.21 -5.06 23.42
C ASP A 478 -0.80 -5.48 24.79
N GLN A 479 -1.87 -4.83 25.22
CA GLN A 479 -2.54 -5.11 26.50
C GLN A 479 -3.59 -6.21 26.38
N VAL A 480 -4.12 -6.50 25.18
CA VAL A 480 -5.16 -7.52 24.96
C VAL A 480 -4.76 -8.89 25.54
N PRO A 481 -3.55 -9.43 25.30
CA PRO A 481 -3.14 -10.71 25.89
C PRO A 481 -3.11 -10.69 27.43
N HIS A 482 -2.73 -9.57 28.02
CA HIS A 482 -2.64 -9.41 29.48
C HIS A 482 -4.03 -9.42 30.14
N TRP A 483 -5.00 -8.73 29.54
CA TRP A 483 -6.39 -8.74 29.98
C TRP A 483 -7.05 -10.11 29.83
N VAL A 484 -6.85 -10.78 28.69
CA VAL A 484 -7.37 -12.13 28.45
C VAL A 484 -6.80 -13.12 29.48
N ARG A 485 -5.49 -13.07 29.73
CA ARG A 485 -4.84 -13.88 30.77
C ARG A 485 -5.37 -13.59 32.16
N MET A 486 -5.55 -12.32 32.51
CA MET A 486 -6.10 -11.91 33.80
C MET A 486 -7.51 -12.46 34.05
N ILE A 487 -8.37 -12.43 33.04
CA ILE A 487 -9.73 -13.01 33.13
C ILE A 487 -9.65 -14.52 33.35
N ALA A 488 -8.77 -15.23 32.64
CA ALA A 488 -8.56 -16.66 32.81
C ALA A 488 -8.05 -17.01 34.23
N ASP A 489 -7.03 -16.30 34.72
CA ASP A 489 -6.50 -16.47 36.08
C ASP A 489 -7.60 -16.23 37.14
N ALA A 490 -8.37 -15.15 37.00
CA ALA A 490 -9.45 -14.82 37.92
C ALA A 490 -10.56 -15.89 37.91
N GLY A 491 -10.87 -16.47 36.76
CA GLY A 491 -11.84 -17.56 36.63
C GLY A 491 -11.41 -18.82 37.38
N GLU A 492 -10.15 -19.22 37.22
CA GLU A 492 -9.58 -20.39 37.91
C GLU A 492 -9.52 -20.17 39.43
N ASP A 493 -8.97 -19.04 39.86
CA ASP A 493 -8.71 -18.72 41.26
C ASP A 493 -9.99 -18.49 42.06
N SER A 494 -10.94 -17.75 41.49
CA SER A 494 -12.26 -17.52 42.11
C SER A 494 -13.15 -18.77 42.09
N GLY A 495 -12.94 -19.69 41.14
CA GLY A 495 -13.80 -20.84 40.90
C GLY A 495 -15.17 -20.46 40.31
N ALA A 496 -15.29 -19.25 39.75
CA ALA A 496 -16.49 -18.80 39.07
C ALA A 496 -16.51 -19.36 37.63
N ALA A 497 -17.42 -20.30 37.36
CA ALA A 497 -17.53 -20.98 36.07
C ALA A 497 -17.68 -19.99 34.89
N GLU A 498 -18.55 -18.99 35.03
CA GLU A 498 -18.80 -17.98 33.98
C GLU A 498 -17.53 -17.19 33.62
N VAL A 499 -16.71 -16.80 34.61
CA VAL A 499 -15.46 -16.07 34.36
C VAL A 499 -14.42 -16.98 33.68
N ALA A 500 -14.33 -18.24 34.11
CA ALA A 500 -13.43 -19.22 33.51
C ALA A 500 -13.80 -19.55 32.05
N GLU A 501 -15.09 -19.65 31.74
CA GLU A 501 -15.58 -19.86 30.38
C GLU A 501 -15.22 -18.69 29.46
N TRP A 502 -15.41 -17.45 29.90
CA TRP A 502 -14.98 -16.27 29.14
C TRP A 502 -13.46 -16.19 28.97
N GLY A 503 -12.70 -16.47 30.03
CA GLY A 503 -11.23 -16.52 29.97
C GLY A 503 -10.73 -17.54 28.94
N ALA A 504 -11.31 -18.75 28.92
CA ALA A 504 -10.97 -19.79 27.95
C ALA A 504 -11.37 -19.39 26.52
N LEU A 505 -12.57 -18.84 26.33
CA LEU A 505 -13.06 -18.42 25.02
C LEU A 505 -12.23 -17.27 24.43
N CYS A 506 -11.87 -16.26 25.23
CA CYS A 506 -11.02 -15.17 24.76
C CYS A 506 -9.57 -15.65 24.49
N THR A 507 -9.06 -16.59 25.28
CA THR A 507 -7.74 -17.20 25.04
C THR A 507 -7.71 -17.97 23.73
N GLN A 508 -8.77 -18.74 23.44
CA GLN A 508 -8.91 -19.43 22.16
C GLN A 508 -8.99 -18.44 20.99
N ALA A 509 -9.82 -17.39 21.12
CA ALA A 509 -9.97 -16.37 20.08
C ALA A 509 -8.65 -15.63 19.77
N LEU A 510 -7.82 -15.39 20.79
CA LEU A 510 -6.49 -14.79 20.62
C LEU A 510 -5.51 -15.71 19.88
N ALA A 511 -5.66 -17.03 20.01
CA ALA A 511 -4.79 -18.02 19.37
C ALA A 511 -5.16 -18.33 17.91
N GLU A 512 -6.34 -17.94 17.44
CA GLU A 512 -6.88 -18.42 16.17
C GLU A 512 -6.41 -17.68 14.91
N GLU A 513 -5.81 -16.47 14.94
CA GLU A 513 -5.36 -15.78 13.69
C GLU A 513 -4.55 -14.47 13.88
N ALA A 514 -4.12 -13.86 12.77
CA ALA A 514 -3.45 -12.55 12.67
C ALA A 514 -4.30 -11.34 13.13
N THR A 515 -5.57 -11.56 13.50
CA THR A 515 -6.57 -10.54 13.89
C THR A 515 -7.26 -10.89 15.22
N GLY A 516 -6.49 -11.29 16.25
CA GLY A 516 -7.03 -11.81 17.52
C GLY A 516 -8.05 -10.90 18.24
N ALA A 517 -7.95 -9.56 18.08
CA ALA A 517 -8.92 -8.62 18.65
C ALA A 517 -10.33 -8.77 18.03
N THR A 518 -10.42 -8.96 16.72
CA THR A 518 -11.69 -9.11 15.99
C THR A 518 -12.44 -10.39 16.39
N ALA A 519 -11.71 -11.48 16.63
CA ALA A 519 -12.27 -12.74 17.11
C ALA A 519 -12.83 -12.61 18.54
N ILE A 520 -12.08 -11.95 19.44
CA ILE A 520 -12.52 -11.65 20.81
C ILE A 520 -13.80 -10.82 20.79
N VAL A 521 -13.80 -9.68 20.09
CA VAL A 521 -14.96 -8.79 20.02
C VAL A 521 -16.18 -9.49 19.40
N THR A 522 -15.95 -10.38 18.41
CA THR A 522 -17.03 -11.20 17.84
C THR A 522 -17.65 -12.13 18.87
N ALA A 523 -16.82 -12.82 19.66
CA ALA A 523 -17.32 -13.72 20.69
C ALA A 523 -18.06 -12.97 21.80
N LEU A 524 -17.56 -11.80 22.20
CA LEU A 524 -18.21 -10.90 23.15
C LEU A 524 -19.58 -10.42 22.63
N LEU A 525 -19.69 -9.97 21.38
CA LEU A 525 -20.96 -9.51 20.79
C LEU A 525 -22.05 -10.59 20.76
N ASN A 526 -21.64 -11.86 20.67
CA ASN A 526 -22.53 -13.02 20.61
C ASN A 526 -22.99 -13.52 21.98
N GLY A 527 -22.14 -13.43 23.00
CA GLY A 527 -22.39 -14.06 24.30
C GLY A 527 -22.46 -13.12 25.50
N ALA A 528 -21.83 -11.94 25.44
CA ALA A 528 -21.74 -11.03 26.58
C ALA A 528 -22.96 -10.12 26.68
N GLU A 529 -23.40 -9.85 27.90
CA GLU A 529 -24.41 -8.83 28.17
C GLU A 529 -23.76 -7.45 28.17
N PHE A 530 -24.01 -6.68 27.12
CA PHE A 530 -23.61 -5.27 27.03
C PHE A 530 -24.83 -4.36 27.18
N ASP A 531 -24.61 -3.19 27.79
CA ASP A 531 -25.51 -2.07 27.61
C ASP A 531 -25.38 -1.49 26.19
N THR A 532 -26.27 -0.56 25.84
CA THR A 532 -26.31 0.05 24.50
C THR A 532 -24.97 0.65 24.10
N GLU A 533 -24.29 1.32 25.04
CA GLU A 533 -22.98 1.94 24.83
C GLU A 533 -21.90 0.89 24.56
N GLY A 534 -21.72 -0.09 25.46
CA GLY A 534 -20.71 -1.14 25.28
C GLY A 534 -20.92 -1.97 24.01
N ARG A 535 -22.18 -2.24 23.63
CA ARG A 535 -22.51 -2.94 22.38
C ARG A 535 -22.19 -2.08 21.15
N THR A 536 -22.42 -0.78 21.23
CA THR A 536 -22.06 0.17 20.16
C THR A 536 -20.55 0.19 19.99
N THR A 537 -19.76 0.36 21.05
CA THR A 537 -18.29 0.37 20.98
C THR A 537 -17.75 -0.94 20.39
N ALA A 538 -18.25 -2.09 20.84
CA ALA A 538 -17.83 -3.39 20.30
C ALA A 538 -18.13 -3.52 18.79
N LEU A 539 -19.28 -3.03 18.32
CA LEU A 539 -19.58 -3.00 16.89
C LEU A 539 -18.64 -2.06 16.12
N LEU A 540 -18.31 -0.89 16.68
CA LEU A 540 -17.38 0.07 16.06
C LEU A 540 -15.97 -0.48 15.92
N VAL A 541 -15.44 -1.13 16.97
CA VAL A 541 -14.12 -1.77 16.96
C VAL A 541 -14.08 -2.84 15.88
N ARG A 542 -15.06 -3.75 15.87
CA ARG A 542 -15.10 -4.82 14.87
C ARG A 542 -15.31 -4.30 13.45
N ALA A 543 -16.11 -3.25 13.27
CA ALA A 543 -16.32 -2.63 11.98
C ALA A 543 -15.03 -1.99 11.44
N ARG A 544 -14.25 -1.33 12.31
CA ARG A 544 -12.94 -0.77 11.96
C ARG A 544 -11.99 -1.87 11.51
N ASP A 545 -11.87 -2.95 12.28
CA ASP A 545 -10.99 -4.07 11.92
C ASP A 545 -11.41 -4.69 10.58
N PHE A 546 -12.72 -4.94 10.36
CA PHE A 546 -13.21 -5.43 9.06
C PHE A 546 -12.92 -4.47 7.91
N ARG A 547 -12.93 -3.15 8.15
CA ARG A 547 -12.59 -2.16 7.14
C ARG A 547 -11.10 -2.22 6.78
N GLU A 548 -10.24 -2.41 7.78
CA GLU A 548 -8.78 -2.57 7.60
C GLU A 548 -8.43 -3.87 6.86
N ASP A 549 -9.18 -4.95 7.12
CA ASP A 549 -9.10 -6.21 6.39
C ASP A 549 -9.71 -6.15 4.96
N GLY A 550 -10.26 -5.00 4.54
CA GLY A 550 -10.95 -4.84 3.26
C GLY A 550 -12.32 -5.54 3.17
N ALA A 551 -12.83 -6.09 4.27
CA ALA A 551 -14.14 -6.71 4.38
C ALA A 551 -15.27 -5.66 4.54
N TYR A 552 -15.34 -4.69 3.62
CA TYR A 552 -16.23 -3.52 3.71
C TYR A 552 -17.72 -3.86 3.91
N ALA A 553 -18.21 -4.93 3.28
CA ALA A 553 -19.60 -5.35 3.44
C ALA A 553 -19.94 -5.83 4.87
N ARG A 554 -18.95 -6.33 5.63
CA ARG A 554 -19.12 -6.68 7.05
C ARG A 554 -19.01 -5.43 7.92
N ALA A 555 -18.04 -4.56 7.62
CA ALA A 555 -17.88 -3.28 8.30
C ALA A 555 -19.15 -2.42 8.23
N LEU A 556 -19.73 -2.25 7.03
CA LEU A 556 -20.96 -1.47 6.81
C LEU A 556 -22.13 -2.00 7.65
N ARG A 557 -22.31 -3.32 7.74
CA ARG A 557 -23.35 -3.95 8.57
C ARG A 557 -23.18 -3.64 10.05
N ASP A 558 -21.94 -3.66 10.55
CA ASP A 558 -21.67 -3.37 11.95
C ASP A 558 -21.85 -1.88 12.26
N TYR A 559 -21.46 -0.98 11.35
CA TYR A 559 -21.76 0.46 11.49
C TYR A 559 -23.26 0.76 11.45
N GLU A 560 -24.03 0.08 10.59
CA GLU A 560 -25.49 0.20 10.57
C GLU A 560 -26.13 -0.31 11.87
N ALA A 561 -25.64 -1.43 12.40
CA ALA A 561 -26.09 -1.95 13.69
C ALA A 561 -25.73 -0.99 14.85
N ALA A 562 -24.54 -0.38 14.81
CA ALA A 562 -24.13 0.63 15.79
C ALA A 562 -25.03 1.87 15.74
N LEU A 563 -25.38 2.35 14.54
CA LEU A 563 -26.30 3.48 14.35
C LEU A 563 -27.75 3.16 14.74
N ALA A 564 -28.19 1.91 14.60
CA ALA A 564 -29.50 1.49 15.08
C ALA A 564 -29.60 1.53 16.62
N LEU A 565 -28.47 1.32 17.32
CA LEU A 565 -28.38 1.40 18.79
C LEU A 565 -28.16 2.85 19.26
N THR A 566 -27.27 3.57 18.58
CA THR A 566 -26.87 4.94 18.90
C THR A 566 -26.97 5.83 17.65
N PRO A 567 -28.15 6.42 17.38
CA PRO A 567 -28.42 7.14 16.12
C PRO A 567 -27.56 8.37 15.87
N ASP A 568 -26.99 8.98 16.92
CA ASP A 568 -26.14 10.16 16.85
C ASP A 568 -24.66 9.83 17.15
N SER A 569 -24.21 8.63 16.77
CA SER A 569 -22.79 8.26 16.92
C SER A 569 -21.95 8.83 15.77
N ALA A 570 -21.18 9.88 16.06
CA ALA A 570 -20.25 10.49 15.11
C ALA A 570 -19.25 9.46 14.55
N ARG A 571 -18.58 8.68 15.43
CA ARG A 571 -17.66 7.60 15.03
C ARG A 571 -18.29 6.57 14.09
N ALA A 572 -19.57 6.23 14.28
CA ALA A 572 -20.27 5.28 13.42
C ALA A 572 -20.53 5.85 12.02
N PHE A 573 -20.99 7.10 11.94
CA PHE A 573 -21.15 7.80 10.67
C PHE A 573 -19.82 7.95 9.95
N GLY A 574 -18.77 8.45 10.62
CA GLY A 574 -17.46 8.65 10.01
C GLY A 574 -16.86 7.33 9.49
N GLY A 575 -16.88 6.26 10.29
CA GLY A 575 -16.41 4.94 9.87
C GLY A 575 -17.21 4.33 8.70
N ARG A 576 -18.53 4.52 8.69
CA ARG A 576 -19.39 4.10 7.57
C ARG A 576 -19.10 4.90 6.31
N GLY A 577 -18.91 6.22 6.44
CA GLY A 577 -18.54 7.10 5.34
C GLY A 577 -17.21 6.69 4.69
N VAL A 578 -16.18 6.43 5.50
CA VAL A 578 -14.89 5.91 5.01
C VAL A 578 -15.07 4.56 4.29
N SER A 579 -15.89 3.67 4.84
CA SER A 579 -16.16 2.35 4.22
C SER A 579 -16.92 2.47 2.89
N ARG A 580 -17.91 3.38 2.80
CA ARG A 580 -18.65 3.68 1.57
C ARG A 580 -17.76 4.27 0.48
N LYS A 581 -16.82 5.15 0.86
CA LYS A 581 -15.79 5.69 -0.03
C LYS A 581 -14.98 4.56 -0.68
N MET A 582 -14.53 3.58 0.11
CA MET A 582 -13.78 2.42 -0.41
C MET A 582 -14.61 1.56 -1.39
N THR A 583 -15.94 1.51 -1.20
CA THR A 583 -16.87 0.86 -2.14
C THR A 583 -17.33 1.76 -3.30
N LYS A 584 -16.75 2.96 -3.45
CA LYS A 584 -17.07 3.98 -4.47
C LYS A 584 -18.49 4.55 -4.41
N ASP A 585 -19.16 4.43 -3.28
CA ASP A 585 -20.41 5.16 -2.99
C ASP A 585 -20.04 6.54 -2.44
N PHE A 586 -19.63 7.44 -3.34
CA PHE A 586 -19.11 8.76 -2.96
C PHE A 586 -20.19 9.68 -2.39
N GLU A 587 -21.42 9.62 -2.91
CA GLU A 587 -22.54 10.41 -2.39
C GLU A 587 -22.93 9.98 -0.97
N GLY A 588 -23.08 8.66 -0.75
CA GLY A 588 -23.39 8.11 0.57
C GLY A 588 -22.25 8.31 1.57
N ALA A 589 -20.99 8.34 1.10
CA ALA A 589 -19.82 8.62 1.92
C ALA A 589 -19.76 10.09 2.36
N LEU A 590 -20.00 11.05 1.46
CA LEU A 590 -20.07 12.47 1.79
C LEU A 590 -21.16 12.74 2.82
N ALA A 591 -22.36 12.22 2.62
CA ALA A 591 -23.48 12.43 3.55
C ALA A 591 -23.19 11.90 4.96
N ASP A 592 -22.51 10.76 5.06
CA ASP A 592 -22.11 10.18 6.35
C ASP A 592 -20.98 10.99 7.02
N LEU A 593 -19.97 11.41 6.26
CA LEU A 593 -18.88 12.24 6.79
C LEU A 593 -19.37 13.63 7.22
N ASP A 594 -20.29 14.23 6.46
CA ASP A 594 -20.97 15.47 6.84
C ASP A 594 -21.70 15.29 8.17
N ARG A 595 -22.52 14.24 8.30
CA ARG A 595 -23.25 13.98 9.53
C ARG A 595 -22.33 13.69 10.71
N SER A 596 -21.22 12.99 10.49
CA SER A 596 -20.20 12.76 11.51
C SER A 596 -19.62 14.08 12.03
N LEU A 597 -19.25 14.98 11.12
CA LEU A 597 -18.58 16.24 11.43
C LEU A 597 -19.53 17.33 11.96
N GLU A 598 -20.84 17.21 11.70
CA GLU A 598 -21.88 18.00 12.39
C GLU A 598 -22.00 17.63 13.88
N LEU A 599 -21.79 16.35 14.20
CA LEU A 599 -21.92 15.83 15.56
C LEU A 599 -20.67 16.13 16.38
N GLU A 600 -19.49 15.89 15.80
CA GLU A 600 -18.20 16.09 16.47
C GLU A 600 -17.08 16.30 15.45
N ASP A 601 -16.18 17.23 15.75
CA ASP A 601 -15.09 17.59 14.85
C ASP A 601 -13.90 16.64 15.05
N TYR A 602 -13.73 15.70 14.11
CA TYR A 602 -12.63 14.73 14.11
C TYR A 602 -11.63 15.07 13.01
N SER A 603 -10.38 15.34 13.37
CA SER A 603 -9.28 15.62 12.42
C SER A 603 -9.19 14.54 11.33
N GLY A 604 -9.22 13.27 11.74
CA GLY A 604 -9.20 12.14 10.81
C GLY A 604 -10.37 12.14 9.82
N PHE A 605 -11.61 12.40 10.27
CA PHE A 605 -12.75 12.44 9.36
C PHE A 605 -12.80 13.70 8.49
N LEU A 606 -12.28 14.84 8.97
CA LEU A 606 -12.05 16.03 8.14
C LEU A 606 -11.12 15.71 6.99
N ALA A 607 -9.98 15.06 7.26
CA ALA A 607 -9.04 14.68 6.22
C ALA A 607 -9.66 13.68 5.21
N GLN A 608 -10.45 12.71 5.70
CA GLN A 608 -11.17 11.76 4.83
C GLN A 608 -12.25 12.42 3.96
N ARG A 609 -12.92 13.47 4.46
CA ARG A 609 -13.90 14.24 3.68
C ARG A 609 -13.22 15.19 2.70
N GLY A 610 -12.15 15.86 3.10
CA GLY A 610 -11.33 16.69 2.21
C GLY A 610 -10.78 15.90 1.03
N GLU A 611 -10.31 14.67 1.29
CA GLU A 611 -9.94 13.73 0.23
C GLU A 611 -11.10 13.42 -0.72
N LEU A 612 -12.27 13.12 -0.18
CA LEU A 612 -13.43 12.77 -0.97
C LEU A 612 -13.90 13.95 -1.82
N HIS A 613 -13.81 15.17 -1.30
CA HIS A 613 -14.01 16.39 -2.05
C HIS A 613 -13.02 16.50 -3.23
N TRP A 614 -11.74 16.22 -3.00
CA TRP A 614 -10.72 16.22 -4.07
C TRP A 614 -11.01 15.15 -5.14
N ILE A 615 -11.35 13.92 -4.74
CA ILE A 615 -11.76 12.85 -5.67
C ILE A 615 -12.98 13.26 -6.50
N CYS A 616 -13.92 14.00 -5.90
CA CYS A 616 -15.10 14.53 -6.59
C CYS A 616 -14.83 15.82 -7.40
N GLY A 617 -13.59 16.29 -7.47
CA GLY A 617 -13.20 17.54 -8.16
C GLY A 617 -13.60 18.83 -7.42
N ARG A 618 -14.07 18.74 -6.17
CA ARG A 618 -14.44 19.86 -5.31
C ARG A 618 -13.22 20.38 -4.56
N ASN A 619 -12.25 20.90 -5.31
CA ASN A 619 -10.89 21.14 -4.82
C ASN A 619 -10.82 22.25 -3.75
N GLU A 620 -11.69 23.26 -3.81
CA GLU A 620 -11.72 24.32 -2.79
C GLU A 620 -12.28 23.84 -1.45
N GLU A 621 -13.34 23.04 -1.47
CA GLU A 621 -13.88 22.39 -0.28
C GLU A 621 -12.86 21.39 0.32
N ALA A 622 -12.12 20.69 -0.54
CA ALA A 622 -11.05 19.80 -0.13
C ALA A 622 -9.96 20.54 0.67
N VAL A 623 -9.48 21.68 0.16
CA VAL A 623 -8.48 22.49 0.87
C VAL A 623 -9.02 22.99 2.20
N ALA A 624 -10.26 23.47 2.26
CA ALA A 624 -10.85 23.97 3.50
C ALA A 624 -10.93 22.91 4.62
N ASP A 625 -11.28 21.67 4.27
CA ASP A 625 -11.31 20.57 5.23
C ASP A 625 -9.91 20.13 5.66
N LEU A 626 -8.97 20.07 4.72
CA LEU A 626 -7.58 19.69 5.00
C LEU A 626 -6.85 20.77 5.82
N ASP A 627 -7.20 22.04 5.66
CA ASP A 627 -6.75 23.13 6.52
C ASP A 627 -7.22 22.94 7.96
N ARG A 628 -8.50 22.59 8.16
CA ARG A 628 -9.05 22.33 9.48
C ARG A 628 -8.45 21.07 10.11
N ALA A 629 -8.26 20.02 9.31
CA ALA A 629 -7.62 18.78 9.77
C ALA A 629 -6.18 19.04 10.24
N PHE A 630 -5.39 19.76 9.43
CA PHE A 630 -4.01 20.11 9.78
C PHE A 630 -3.92 21.08 10.98
N ALA A 631 -4.87 21.99 11.13
CA ALA A 631 -4.93 22.87 12.30
C ALA A 631 -5.23 22.11 13.60
N ALA A 632 -6.01 21.02 13.52
CA ALA A 632 -6.32 20.16 14.64
C ALA A 632 -5.15 19.21 14.99
N ASP A 633 -4.46 18.67 13.98
CA ASP A 633 -3.25 17.85 14.17
C ASP A 633 -2.15 18.23 13.17
N PRO A 634 -1.21 19.12 13.59
CA PRO A 634 -0.10 19.56 12.73
C PRO A 634 0.98 18.50 12.51
N GLU A 635 0.95 17.37 13.23
CA GLU A 635 1.96 16.31 13.11
C GLU A 635 1.62 15.28 12.02
N GLU A 636 0.46 15.38 11.36
CA GLU A 636 0.05 14.48 10.27
C GLU A 636 0.47 14.97 8.87
N GLY A 637 1.57 14.42 8.36
CA GLY A 637 2.16 14.88 7.11
C GLY A 637 1.50 14.59 5.81
N TRP A 638 0.80 13.48 5.80
CA TRP A 638 -0.01 13.08 4.67
C TRP A 638 -1.15 14.09 4.46
N VAL A 639 -1.71 14.70 5.53
CA VAL A 639 -2.73 15.76 5.45
C VAL A 639 -2.16 17.01 4.78
N LEU A 640 -0.95 17.42 5.15
CA LEU A 640 -0.26 18.56 4.52
C LEU A 640 0.01 18.32 3.04
N ALA A 641 0.48 17.13 2.67
CA ALA A 641 0.68 16.75 1.28
C ALA A 641 -0.64 16.69 0.49
N MET A 642 -1.72 16.19 1.09
CA MET A 642 -3.05 16.18 0.48
C MET A 642 -3.60 17.58 0.29
N ARG A 643 -3.36 18.48 1.24
CA ARG A 643 -3.72 19.90 1.07
C ARG A 643 -2.96 20.49 -0.10
N GLY A 644 -1.67 20.16 -0.21
CA GLY A 644 -0.83 20.58 -1.32
C GLY A 644 -1.37 20.15 -2.68
N MET A 645 -1.77 18.88 -2.81
CA MET A 645 -2.42 18.35 -4.02
C MET A 645 -3.76 19.01 -4.32
N ALA A 646 -4.61 19.18 -3.31
CA ALA A 646 -5.92 19.81 -3.47
C ALA A 646 -5.79 21.29 -3.89
N ALA A 647 -4.82 22.01 -3.31
CA ALA A 647 -4.51 23.38 -3.68
C ALA A 647 -3.97 23.49 -5.11
N ALA A 648 -3.08 22.58 -5.52
CA ALA A 648 -2.60 22.51 -6.89
C ALA A 648 -3.76 22.26 -7.88
N ALA A 649 -4.63 21.29 -7.58
CA ALA A 649 -5.81 20.98 -8.38
C ALA A 649 -6.85 22.12 -8.39
N ALA A 650 -6.88 22.99 -7.37
CA ALA A 650 -7.67 24.21 -7.35
C ALA A 650 -7.04 25.38 -8.16
N GLY A 651 -5.88 25.16 -8.78
CA GLY A 651 -5.12 26.19 -9.51
C GLY A 651 -4.21 27.04 -8.62
N ARG A 652 -4.16 26.78 -7.31
CA ARG A 652 -3.26 27.42 -6.33
C ARG A 652 -1.93 26.68 -6.25
N ILE A 653 -1.31 26.50 -7.42
CA ILE A 653 -0.15 25.63 -7.65
C ILE A 653 1.05 25.96 -6.74
N GLN A 654 1.36 27.25 -6.56
CA GLN A 654 2.51 27.66 -5.74
C GLN A 654 2.29 27.41 -4.25
N GLU A 655 1.05 27.56 -3.76
CA GLU A 655 0.65 27.18 -2.41
C GLU A 655 0.76 25.67 -2.23
N GLY A 656 0.27 24.92 -3.23
CA GLY A 656 0.33 23.46 -3.25
C GLY A 656 1.75 22.91 -3.17
N LEU A 657 2.66 23.45 -3.98
CA LEU A 657 4.08 23.09 -3.95
C LEU A 657 4.75 23.44 -2.61
N ALA A 658 4.43 24.59 -2.02
CA ALA A 658 4.99 24.97 -0.71
C ALA A 658 4.59 23.98 0.40
N ASP A 659 3.36 23.47 0.37
CA ASP A 659 2.91 22.44 1.30
C ASP A 659 3.57 21.09 1.05
N LEU A 660 3.71 20.69 -0.21
CA LEU A 660 4.43 19.47 -0.59
C LEU A 660 5.91 19.54 -0.22
N ASP A 661 6.56 20.71 -0.35
CA ASP A 661 7.93 20.94 0.09
C ASP A 661 8.07 20.74 1.60
N ARG A 662 7.19 21.37 2.38
CA ARG A 662 7.16 21.20 3.85
C ARG A 662 6.89 19.75 4.24
N ALA A 663 6.00 19.06 3.51
CA ALA A 663 5.70 17.66 3.75
C ALA A 663 6.91 16.75 3.43
N VAL A 664 7.67 17.01 2.36
CA VAL A 664 8.92 16.27 2.10
C VAL A 664 10.00 16.58 3.15
N GLU A 665 10.11 17.83 3.60
CA GLU A 665 11.07 18.21 4.66
C GLU A 665 10.80 17.45 5.97
N GLN A 666 9.53 17.29 6.31
CA GLN A 666 9.11 16.64 7.55
C GLN A 666 9.10 15.10 7.43
N TRP A 667 8.86 14.54 6.23
CA TRP A 667 8.93 13.10 5.95
C TRP A 667 9.79 12.78 4.72
N PRO A 668 11.12 12.92 4.82
CA PRO A 668 12.05 12.82 3.67
C PRO A 668 12.24 11.41 3.12
N GLU A 669 11.56 10.40 3.68
CA GLU A 669 11.59 9.02 3.22
C GLU A 669 10.21 8.53 2.74
N TYR A 670 9.17 9.38 2.81
CA TYR A 670 7.83 8.98 2.43
C TYR A 670 7.61 9.14 0.93
N LEU A 671 7.86 8.04 0.20
CA LEU A 671 7.84 7.97 -1.27
C LEU A 671 6.60 8.60 -1.91
N TRP A 672 5.44 8.43 -1.28
CA TRP A 672 4.19 8.97 -1.80
C TRP A 672 4.22 10.50 -1.92
N ILE A 673 4.71 11.22 -0.90
CA ILE A 673 4.80 12.68 -0.97
C ILE A 673 5.75 13.12 -2.10
N MET A 674 6.87 12.42 -2.28
CA MET A 674 7.82 12.72 -3.36
C MET A 674 7.17 12.55 -4.74
N VAL A 675 6.44 11.45 -4.95
CA VAL A 675 5.72 11.21 -6.21
C VAL A 675 4.63 12.27 -6.44
N GLN A 676 3.90 12.67 -5.41
CA GLN A 676 2.89 13.73 -5.53
C GLN A 676 3.53 15.08 -5.87
N ARG A 677 4.63 15.44 -5.20
CA ARG A 677 5.38 16.65 -5.53
C ARG A 677 5.94 16.63 -6.94
N ALA A 678 6.49 15.50 -7.37
CA ALA A 678 6.96 15.32 -8.75
C ALA A 678 5.80 15.51 -9.75
N SER A 679 4.64 14.93 -9.47
CA SER A 679 3.43 15.07 -10.30
C SER A 679 2.99 16.53 -10.40
N THR A 680 2.91 17.24 -9.28
CA THR A 680 2.59 18.68 -9.27
C THR A 680 3.67 19.50 -9.99
N ARG A 681 4.95 19.17 -9.87
CA ARG A 681 6.03 19.84 -10.61
C ARG A 681 5.95 19.60 -12.12
N ILE A 682 5.54 18.40 -12.57
CA ILE A 682 5.27 18.11 -13.98
C ILE A 682 4.14 18.98 -14.51
N GLU A 683 3.07 19.17 -13.75
CA GLU A 683 1.97 20.10 -14.10
C GLU A 683 2.46 21.56 -14.21
N CYS A 684 3.52 21.92 -13.48
CA CYS A 684 4.18 23.23 -13.57
C CYS A 684 5.22 23.34 -14.68
N HIS A 685 5.46 22.26 -15.45
CA HIS A 685 6.59 22.12 -16.37
C HIS A 685 7.97 22.22 -15.69
N ASP A 686 8.07 22.02 -14.38
CA ASP A 686 9.33 21.85 -13.65
C ASP A 686 9.78 20.39 -13.72
N TYR A 687 10.20 19.99 -14.92
CA TYR A 687 10.61 18.61 -15.19
C TYR A 687 11.89 18.21 -14.46
N ASP A 688 12.83 19.15 -14.27
CA ASP A 688 14.08 18.90 -13.56
C ASP A 688 13.82 18.63 -12.08
N GLY A 689 12.97 19.43 -11.43
CA GLY A 689 12.59 19.21 -10.04
C GLY A 689 11.79 17.92 -9.84
N ALA A 690 10.94 17.56 -10.81
CA ALA A 690 10.22 16.28 -10.78
C ALA A 690 11.16 15.07 -10.92
N ALA A 691 12.16 15.16 -11.80
CA ALA A 691 13.16 14.11 -11.99
C ALA A 691 13.97 13.88 -10.70
N VAL A 692 14.38 14.95 -10.00
CA VAL A 692 15.09 14.84 -8.72
C VAL A 692 14.27 14.07 -7.68
N ASP A 693 12.98 14.38 -7.57
CA ASP A 693 12.10 13.70 -6.61
C ASP A 693 11.91 12.22 -6.94
N LEU A 694 11.72 11.89 -8.22
CA LEU A 694 11.52 10.51 -8.68
C LEU A 694 12.82 9.69 -8.63
N ASP A 695 13.97 10.30 -8.92
CA ASP A 695 15.28 9.68 -8.73
C ASP A 695 15.52 9.39 -7.24
N ARG A 696 15.18 10.32 -6.35
CA ARG A 696 15.28 10.10 -4.92
C ARG A 696 14.33 9.00 -4.44
N ALA A 697 13.08 8.99 -4.91
CA ALA A 697 12.13 7.93 -4.59
C ALA A 697 12.61 6.56 -5.10
N PHE A 698 13.26 6.52 -6.27
CA PHE A 698 13.87 5.32 -6.83
C PHE A 698 15.08 4.85 -6.02
N GLU A 699 15.97 5.75 -5.58
CA GLU A 699 17.08 5.41 -4.68
C GLU A 699 16.59 4.77 -3.38
N LEU A 700 15.48 5.25 -2.85
CA LEU A 700 14.87 4.75 -1.61
C LEU A 700 14.16 3.40 -1.82
N ALA A 701 13.64 3.12 -3.02
CA ALA A 701 12.89 1.91 -3.33
C ALA A 701 13.12 1.41 -4.77
N PRO A 702 14.33 0.89 -5.08
CA PRO A 702 14.71 0.52 -6.45
C PRO A 702 13.91 -0.67 -7.01
N ASP A 703 13.39 -1.54 -6.13
CA ASP A 703 12.61 -2.73 -6.50
C ASP A 703 11.09 -2.48 -6.49
N SER A 704 10.66 -1.20 -6.45
CA SER A 704 9.24 -0.84 -6.50
C SER A 704 8.74 -0.66 -7.93
N ALA A 705 7.87 -1.58 -8.38
CA ALA A 705 7.22 -1.50 -9.69
C ALA A 705 6.42 -0.20 -9.87
N TRP A 706 5.81 0.30 -8.79
CA TRP A 706 5.07 1.56 -8.79
C TRP A 706 6.01 2.76 -9.00
N ILE A 707 7.14 2.86 -8.30
CA ILE A 707 8.08 3.97 -8.51
C ILE A 707 8.70 3.96 -9.91
N ALA A 708 9.06 2.77 -10.42
CA ALA A 708 9.52 2.62 -11.80
C ALA A 708 8.45 3.05 -12.82
N SER A 709 7.16 2.78 -12.53
CA SER A 709 6.03 3.25 -13.35
C SER A 709 5.93 4.78 -13.34
N GLU A 710 5.88 5.41 -12.16
CA GLU A 710 5.75 6.87 -12.02
C GLU A 710 6.90 7.60 -12.70
N ARG A 711 8.13 7.07 -12.56
CA ARG A 711 9.31 7.59 -13.26
C ARG A 711 9.20 7.44 -14.78
N GLY A 712 8.75 6.28 -15.26
CA GLY A 712 8.50 6.05 -16.68
C GLY A 712 7.42 6.97 -17.26
N ASP A 713 6.32 7.20 -16.54
CA ASP A 713 5.25 8.10 -16.97
C ASP A 713 5.67 9.57 -16.93
N ALA A 714 6.46 9.98 -15.95
CA ALA A 714 7.08 11.30 -15.92
C ALA A 714 8.01 11.51 -17.13
N LEU A 715 8.88 10.55 -17.44
CA LEU A 715 9.75 10.60 -18.61
C LEU A 715 8.96 10.65 -19.92
N ARG A 716 7.83 9.93 -20.01
CA ARG A 716 6.91 10.00 -21.15
C ARG A 716 6.32 11.40 -21.32
N LEU A 717 5.93 12.07 -20.24
CA LEU A 717 5.42 13.45 -20.28
C LEU A 717 6.52 14.47 -20.61
N MET A 718 7.77 14.16 -20.28
CA MET A 718 8.96 14.93 -20.70
C MET A 718 9.40 14.60 -22.14
N GLU A 719 8.66 13.77 -22.87
CA GLU A 719 8.96 13.29 -24.23
C GLU A 719 10.29 12.52 -24.35
N ARG A 720 10.84 12.02 -23.24
CA ARG A 720 12.05 11.18 -23.18
C ARG A 720 11.67 9.71 -23.37
N TYR A 721 11.15 9.38 -24.54
CA TYR A 721 10.45 8.13 -24.80
C TYR A 721 11.32 6.87 -24.66
N GLU A 722 12.59 6.89 -25.06
CA GLU A 722 13.49 5.74 -24.92
C GLU A 722 13.76 5.39 -23.45
N GLU A 723 13.94 6.41 -22.61
CA GLU A 723 14.14 6.24 -21.18
C GLU A 723 12.85 5.78 -20.49
N ALA A 724 11.70 6.31 -20.94
CA ALA A 724 10.39 5.86 -20.48
C ALA A 724 10.14 4.38 -20.81
N ASP A 725 10.47 3.89 -22.02
CA ASP A 725 10.31 2.47 -22.40
C ASP A 725 11.14 1.56 -21.49
N ALA A 726 12.37 1.99 -21.15
CA ALA A 726 13.26 1.24 -20.26
C ALA A 726 12.72 1.16 -18.82
N GLU A 727 12.25 2.27 -18.25
CA GLU A 727 11.71 2.30 -16.88
C GLU A 727 10.38 1.56 -16.76
N LEU A 728 9.45 1.75 -17.72
CA LEU A 728 8.20 1.00 -17.78
C LEU A 728 8.46 -0.50 -18.02
N GLY A 729 9.50 -0.84 -18.80
CA GLY A 729 9.99 -2.20 -18.95
C GLY A 729 10.47 -2.81 -17.63
N ARG A 730 11.18 -2.04 -16.79
CA ARG A 730 11.59 -2.48 -15.45
C ARG A 730 10.38 -2.68 -14.53
N ALA A 731 9.41 -1.76 -14.55
CA ALA A 731 8.16 -1.91 -13.80
C ALA A 731 7.44 -3.21 -14.17
N LEU A 732 7.38 -3.57 -15.46
CA LEU A 732 6.79 -4.83 -15.93
C LEU A 732 7.64 -6.08 -15.65
N ALA A 733 8.97 -5.94 -15.52
CA ALA A 733 9.82 -7.04 -15.06
C ALA A 733 9.55 -7.37 -13.58
N LEU A 734 9.24 -6.35 -12.77
CA LEU A 734 8.88 -6.50 -11.36
C LEU A 734 7.42 -6.97 -11.19
N GLN A 735 6.50 -6.44 -12.01
CA GLN A 735 5.07 -6.79 -11.99
C GLN A 735 4.54 -6.98 -13.42
N PRO A 736 4.53 -8.22 -13.95
CA PRO A 736 4.18 -8.48 -15.35
C PRO A 736 2.79 -8.05 -15.78
N ASP A 737 1.78 -8.12 -14.90
CA ASP A 737 0.38 -7.85 -15.22
C ASP A 737 -0.07 -6.44 -14.79
N TYR A 738 0.88 -5.50 -14.66
CA TYR A 738 0.56 -4.12 -14.31
C TYR A 738 -0.10 -3.39 -15.50
N THR A 739 -1.43 -3.36 -15.48
CA THR A 739 -2.25 -2.99 -16.64
C THR A 739 -2.06 -1.55 -17.11
N SER A 740 -1.92 -0.58 -16.20
CA SER A 740 -1.63 0.82 -16.55
C SER A 740 -0.25 0.96 -17.19
N VAL A 741 0.77 0.26 -16.67
CA VAL A 741 2.14 0.30 -17.20
C VAL A 741 2.21 -0.30 -18.61
N LEU A 742 1.49 -1.39 -18.88
CA LEU A 742 1.35 -1.94 -20.23
C LEU A 742 0.78 -0.89 -21.18
N ALA A 743 -0.31 -0.22 -20.79
CA ALA A 743 -0.88 0.83 -21.61
C ALA A 743 0.09 2.02 -21.80
N SER A 744 0.74 2.49 -20.74
CA SER A 744 1.73 3.58 -20.81
C SER A 744 2.90 3.24 -21.71
N ARG A 745 3.44 2.02 -21.62
CA ARG A 745 4.53 1.57 -22.50
C ARG A 745 4.07 1.43 -23.95
N GLY A 746 2.84 0.97 -24.16
CA GLY A 746 2.22 0.96 -25.48
C GLY A 746 2.15 2.36 -26.11
N VAL A 747 1.80 3.39 -25.33
CA VAL A 747 1.81 4.78 -25.80
C VAL A 747 3.22 5.29 -26.08
N VAL A 748 4.19 4.98 -25.21
CA VAL A 748 5.60 5.32 -25.44
C VAL A 748 6.10 4.71 -26.75
N ARG A 749 5.84 3.41 -26.96
CA ARG A 749 6.24 2.68 -28.18
C ARG A 749 5.55 3.21 -29.43
N LYS A 750 4.28 3.61 -29.34
CA LYS A 750 3.60 4.32 -30.43
C LYS A 750 4.35 5.60 -30.81
N ASN A 751 4.76 6.39 -29.82
CA ASN A 751 5.49 7.64 -30.06
C ASN A 751 6.92 7.41 -30.57
N LEU A 752 7.50 6.23 -30.33
CA LEU A 752 8.76 5.75 -30.92
C LEU A 752 8.60 5.11 -32.31
N ASP A 753 7.41 5.16 -32.91
CA ASP A 753 7.05 4.48 -34.18
C ASP A 753 7.22 2.94 -34.15
N ARG A 754 7.19 2.36 -32.94
CA ARG A 754 7.28 0.92 -32.65
C ARG A 754 5.89 0.30 -32.61
N LEU A 755 5.12 0.48 -33.68
CA LEU A 755 3.69 0.18 -33.75
C LEU A 755 3.31 -1.29 -33.42
N PRO A 756 4.04 -2.32 -33.87
CA PRO A 756 3.71 -3.71 -33.53
C PRO A 756 3.85 -4.01 -32.02
N GLU A 757 4.89 -3.47 -31.39
CA GLU A 757 5.18 -3.68 -29.96
C GLU A 757 4.22 -2.85 -29.09
N ALA A 758 3.81 -1.68 -29.57
CA ALA A 758 2.75 -0.89 -28.96
C ALA A 758 1.40 -1.63 -28.97
N LEU A 759 1.06 -2.25 -30.10
CA LEU A 759 -0.18 -3.03 -30.23
C LEU A 759 -0.21 -4.23 -29.28
N GLU A 760 0.91 -4.96 -29.14
CA GLU A 760 1.03 -6.10 -28.22
C GLU A 760 0.77 -5.69 -26.76
N ASP A 761 1.41 -4.60 -26.30
CA ASP A 761 1.23 -4.09 -24.94
C ASP A 761 -0.21 -3.62 -24.68
N LEU A 762 -0.81 -2.91 -25.63
CA LEU A 762 -2.18 -2.42 -25.54
C LEU A 762 -3.20 -3.57 -25.60
N ASP A 763 -2.97 -4.58 -26.43
CA ASP A 763 -3.79 -5.80 -26.48
C ASP A 763 -3.75 -6.54 -25.14
N ARG A 764 -2.57 -6.66 -24.52
CA ARG A 764 -2.43 -7.29 -23.21
C ARG A 764 -3.11 -6.47 -22.11
N ALA A 765 -2.96 -5.14 -22.12
CA ALA A 765 -3.64 -4.26 -21.17
C ALA A 765 -5.17 -4.42 -21.25
N ILE A 766 -5.71 -4.48 -22.47
CA ILE A 766 -7.15 -4.64 -22.73
C ILE A 766 -7.63 -6.07 -22.42
N GLY A 767 -6.77 -7.08 -22.59
CA GLY A 767 -7.04 -8.45 -22.17
C GLY A 767 -7.19 -8.58 -20.64
N LEU A 768 -6.40 -7.83 -19.88
CA LEU A 768 -6.49 -7.76 -18.42
C LEU A 768 -7.67 -6.89 -17.95
N LYS A 769 -7.91 -5.76 -18.61
CA LYS A 769 -9.06 -4.86 -18.34
C LYS A 769 -9.78 -4.45 -19.62
N PRO A 770 -10.90 -5.12 -19.94
CA PRO A 770 -11.68 -4.83 -21.15
C PRO A 770 -12.29 -3.42 -21.19
N ASP A 771 -12.57 -2.81 -20.05
CA ASP A 771 -13.18 -1.48 -19.92
C ASP A 771 -12.12 -0.37 -19.73
N TYR A 772 -10.86 -0.60 -20.11
CA TYR A 772 -9.83 0.43 -19.98
C TYR A 772 -9.86 1.42 -21.16
N THR A 773 -10.71 2.45 -21.03
CA THR A 773 -10.98 3.48 -22.06
C THR A 773 -9.71 4.12 -22.63
N TRP A 774 -8.73 4.46 -21.78
CA TRP A 774 -7.47 5.08 -22.25
C TRP A 774 -6.63 4.15 -23.13
N ALA A 775 -6.56 2.86 -22.80
CA ALA A 775 -5.87 1.86 -23.62
C ALA A 775 -6.63 1.62 -24.93
N LEU A 776 -7.96 1.58 -24.91
CA LEU A 776 -8.81 1.45 -26.11
C LEU A 776 -8.57 2.58 -27.11
N VAL A 777 -8.59 3.83 -26.65
CA VAL A 777 -8.32 5.01 -27.49
C VAL A 777 -6.92 4.95 -28.10
N ASN A 778 -5.90 4.61 -27.32
CA ASN A 778 -4.53 4.52 -27.84
C ASN A 778 -4.35 3.34 -28.80
N ARG A 779 -5.02 2.20 -28.55
CA ARG A 779 -4.98 1.06 -29.47
C ARG A 779 -5.67 1.39 -30.78
N ALA A 780 -6.78 2.12 -30.76
CA ALA A 780 -7.42 2.61 -31.97
C ALA A 780 -6.48 3.47 -32.82
N GLN A 781 -5.71 4.35 -32.20
CA GLN A 781 -4.70 5.15 -32.92
C GLN A 781 -3.61 4.29 -33.55
N VAL A 782 -3.09 3.28 -32.84
CA VAL A 782 -2.09 2.34 -33.38
C VAL A 782 -2.69 1.49 -34.51
N ARG A 783 -3.92 1.01 -34.36
CA ARG A 783 -4.64 0.25 -35.39
C ARG A 783 -4.86 1.08 -36.64
N ARG A 784 -5.25 2.35 -36.52
CA ARG A 784 -5.33 3.27 -37.65
C ARG A 784 -3.98 3.44 -38.36
N ALA A 785 -2.91 3.68 -37.59
CA ALA A 785 -1.56 3.80 -38.15
C ALA A 785 -1.05 2.52 -38.84
N THR A 786 -1.59 1.36 -38.47
CA THR A 786 -1.25 0.05 -39.07
C THR A 786 -2.25 -0.41 -40.14
N GLY A 787 -3.27 0.38 -40.45
CA GLY A 787 -4.27 0.12 -41.49
C GLY A 787 -5.47 -0.74 -41.06
N ASP A 788 -5.62 -1.07 -39.78
CA ASP A 788 -6.83 -1.74 -39.23
C ASP A 788 -7.90 -0.72 -38.82
N GLU A 789 -8.50 -0.08 -39.83
CA GLU A 789 -9.53 0.96 -39.63
C GLU A 789 -10.77 0.41 -38.90
N ALA A 790 -11.23 -0.79 -39.29
CA ALA A 790 -12.40 -1.42 -38.67
C ALA A 790 -12.17 -1.72 -37.19
N GLY A 791 -10.98 -2.21 -36.83
CA GLY A 791 -10.60 -2.44 -35.44
C GLY A 791 -10.42 -1.16 -34.64
N ALA A 792 -10.02 -0.05 -35.27
CA ALA A 792 -9.92 1.26 -34.64
C ALA A 792 -11.29 1.83 -34.30
N THR A 793 -12.24 1.84 -35.25
CA THR A 793 -13.62 2.30 -35.00
C THR A 793 -14.29 1.47 -33.90
N ALA A 794 -14.12 0.14 -33.91
CA ALA A 794 -14.69 -0.74 -32.89
C ALA A 794 -14.16 -0.44 -31.47
N ASP A 795 -12.88 -0.10 -31.34
CA ASP A 795 -12.29 0.27 -30.05
C ASP A 795 -12.80 1.63 -29.55
N LEU A 796 -12.97 2.61 -30.45
CA LEU A 796 -13.51 3.93 -30.12
C LEU A 796 -14.98 3.87 -29.73
N ASP A 797 -15.79 3.08 -30.44
CA ASP A 797 -17.19 2.81 -30.08
C ASP A 797 -17.29 2.16 -28.70
N ARG A 798 -16.39 1.21 -28.40
CA ARG A 798 -16.34 0.58 -27.08
C ARG A 798 -15.88 1.55 -25.99
N ALA A 799 -14.90 2.41 -26.28
CA ALA A 799 -14.44 3.43 -25.36
C ALA A 799 -15.58 4.36 -24.94
N VAL A 800 -16.34 4.91 -25.92
CA VAL A 800 -17.50 5.77 -25.66
C VAL A 800 -18.63 5.03 -24.93
N ALA A 801 -18.86 3.75 -25.25
CA ALA A 801 -19.89 2.95 -24.58
C ALA A 801 -19.57 2.64 -23.10
N VAL A 802 -18.28 2.59 -22.74
CA VAL A 802 -17.82 2.40 -21.35
C VAL A 802 -17.85 3.72 -20.59
N ASP A 803 -17.32 4.78 -21.20
CA ASP A 803 -17.17 6.10 -20.62
C ASP A 803 -17.32 7.17 -21.69
N GLU A 804 -18.41 7.94 -21.61
CA GLU A 804 -18.72 9.07 -22.49
C GLU A 804 -17.88 10.30 -22.09
N SER A 805 -16.56 10.13 -22.03
CA SER A 805 -15.62 11.21 -21.75
C SER A 805 -15.34 12.04 -22.99
N GLY A 806 -15.09 13.35 -22.79
CA GLY A 806 -14.81 14.29 -23.87
C GLY A 806 -13.67 13.84 -24.79
N ARG A 807 -12.60 13.26 -24.23
CA ARG A 807 -11.49 12.70 -25.01
C ARG A 807 -11.92 11.54 -25.93
N SER A 808 -12.73 10.61 -25.44
CA SER A 808 -13.17 9.44 -26.19
C SER A 808 -14.10 9.84 -27.33
N LEU A 809 -15.03 10.76 -27.03
CA LEU A 809 -15.91 11.39 -28.02
C LEU A 809 -15.13 12.14 -29.08
N ALA A 810 -14.17 12.99 -28.69
CA ALA A 810 -13.37 13.76 -29.64
C ALA A 810 -12.56 12.84 -30.58
N GLN A 811 -11.99 11.75 -30.06
CA GLN A 811 -11.24 10.78 -30.87
C GLN A 811 -12.14 10.01 -31.84
N ARG A 812 -13.37 9.66 -31.44
CA ARG A 812 -14.37 9.08 -32.36
C ARG A 812 -14.87 10.11 -33.38
N GLY A 813 -15.03 11.37 -32.98
CA GLY A 813 -15.34 12.45 -33.90
C GLY A 813 -14.29 12.59 -35.00
N ILE A 814 -13.00 12.50 -34.65
CA ILE A 814 -11.90 12.47 -35.64
C ILE A 814 -12.02 11.24 -36.55
N ASP A 815 -12.30 10.05 -36.00
CA ASP A 815 -12.56 8.85 -36.80
C ASP A 815 -13.72 9.05 -37.78
N HIS A 816 -14.79 9.73 -37.36
CA HIS A 816 -15.91 10.05 -38.21
C HIS A 816 -15.52 11.01 -39.34
N VAL A 817 -14.69 12.02 -39.08
CA VAL A 817 -14.16 12.91 -40.13
C VAL A 817 -13.34 12.13 -41.16
N ASP A 818 -12.48 11.21 -40.73
CA ASP A 818 -11.62 10.42 -41.63
C ASP A 818 -12.44 9.48 -42.53
N HIS A 819 -13.69 9.18 -42.17
CA HIS A 819 -14.62 8.33 -42.93
C HIS A 819 -15.78 9.11 -43.58
N ASP A 820 -15.61 10.42 -43.79
CA ASP A 820 -16.62 11.32 -44.37
C ASP A 820 -17.98 11.36 -43.65
N ARG A 821 -18.03 10.93 -42.38
CA ARG A 821 -19.21 10.95 -41.50
C ARG A 821 -19.29 12.29 -40.74
N HIS A 822 -19.36 13.38 -41.50
CA HIS A 822 -19.27 14.74 -40.95
C HIS A 822 -20.38 15.10 -39.96
N ALA A 823 -21.59 14.52 -40.08
CA ALA A 823 -22.71 14.82 -39.20
C ALA A 823 -22.50 14.21 -37.80
N GLU A 824 -22.09 12.94 -37.77
CA GLU A 824 -21.73 12.21 -36.56
C GLU A 824 -20.51 12.84 -35.89
N ALA A 825 -19.49 13.24 -36.67
CA ALA A 825 -18.31 13.93 -36.14
C ALA A 825 -18.67 15.21 -35.39
N MET A 826 -19.55 16.04 -35.95
CA MET A 826 -20.01 17.27 -35.29
C MET A 826 -20.76 16.99 -33.99
N ALA A 827 -21.62 15.96 -33.96
CA ALA A 827 -22.35 15.59 -32.76
C ALA A 827 -21.39 15.16 -31.63
N ASP A 828 -20.37 14.37 -31.97
CA ASP A 828 -19.34 13.95 -31.03
C ASP A 828 -18.49 15.12 -30.53
N PHE A 829 -18.10 16.07 -31.39
CA PHE A 829 -17.38 17.26 -30.96
C PHE A 829 -18.22 18.17 -30.06
N ASP A 830 -19.51 18.33 -30.36
CA ASP A 830 -20.42 19.11 -29.53
C ASP A 830 -20.60 18.49 -28.14
N LEU A 831 -20.75 17.16 -28.06
CA LEU A 831 -20.77 16.44 -26.78
C LEU A 831 -19.43 16.53 -26.07
N ALA A 832 -18.31 16.36 -26.78
CA ALA A 832 -16.99 16.43 -26.19
C ALA A 832 -16.73 17.78 -25.52
N ILE A 833 -17.10 18.88 -26.19
CA ILE A 833 -17.01 20.25 -25.64
C ILE A 833 -17.95 20.46 -24.47
N ALA A 834 -19.15 19.87 -24.49
CA ALA A 834 -20.08 19.94 -23.36
C ALA A 834 -19.55 19.23 -22.11
N HIS A 835 -18.84 18.11 -22.30
CA HIS A 835 -18.19 17.36 -21.22
C HIS A 835 -16.92 18.06 -20.70
N ASP A 836 -16.05 18.50 -21.63
CA ASP A 836 -14.81 19.19 -21.31
C ASP A 836 -14.67 20.46 -22.17
N PRO A 837 -15.10 21.62 -21.65
CA PRO A 837 -14.94 22.90 -22.35
C PRO A 837 -13.48 23.33 -22.55
N SER A 838 -12.53 22.65 -21.91
CA SER A 838 -11.08 22.87 -22.05
C SER A 838 -10.40 21.91 -23.04
N ASP A 839 -11.16 21.04 -23.73
CA ASP A 839 -10.60 20.19 -24.78
C ASP A 839 -10.31 20.98 -26.07
N LYS A 840 -9.08 21.50 -26.18
CA LYS A 840 -8.59 22.22 -27.36
C LYS A 840 -8.76 21.44 -28.68
N MET A 841 -8.67 20.11 -28.64
CA MET A 841 -8.73 19.28 -29.84
C MET A 841 -10.18 19.23 -30.36
N ALA A 842 -11.15 19.02 -29.47
CA ALA A 842 -12.57 19.05 -29.85
C ALA A 842 -12.96 20.41 -30.47
N TRP A 843 -12.53 21.52 -29.86
CA TRP A 843 -12.74 22.87 -30.40
C TRP A 843 -12.12 23.03 -31.80
N ALA A 844 -10.84 22.69 -31.95
CA ALA A 844 -10.17 22.90 -33.23
C ALA A 844 -10.76 22.03 -34.35
N HIS A 845 -11.05 20.75 -34.08
CA HIS A 845 -11.63 19.86 -35.07
C HIS A 845 -13.06 20.28 -35.44
N ARG A 846 -13.87 20.74 -34.48
CA ARG A 846 -15.16 21.35 -34.80
C ARG A 846 -15.00 22.59 -35.66
N GLY A 847 -14.05 23.47 -35.34
CA GLY A 847 -13.75 24.65 -36.15
C GLY A 847 -13.37 24.32 -37.59
N ASN A 848 -12.55 23.27 -37.79
CA ASN A 848 -12.21 22.79 -39.13
C ASN A 848 -13.45 22.26 -39.90
N GLU A 849 -14.34 21.52 -39.23
CA GLU A 849 -15.58 21.03 -39.84
C GLU A 849 -16.61 22.15 -40.10
N GLN A 850 -16.62 23.20 -39.27
CA GLN A 850 -17.39 24.42 -39.49
C GLN A 850 -16.91 25.15 -40.75
N ALA A 851 -15.58 25.26 -40.93
CA ALA A 851 -14.98 25.87 -42.12
C ALA A 851 -15.40 25.14 -43.40
N ARG A 852 -15.34 23.80 -43.41
CA ARG A 852 -15.80 22.96 -44.54
C ARG A 852 -17.28 23.18 -44.88
N ARG A 853 -18.11 23.52 -43.89
CA ARG A 853 -19.53 23.83 -44.08
C ARG A 853 -19.80 25.29 -44.47
N GLY A 854 -18.77 26.09 -44.72
CA GLY A 854 -18.88 27.52 -45.04
C GLY A 854 -19.26 28.40 -43.84
N ARG A 855 -19.24 27.86 -42.63
CA ARG A 855 -19.55 28.57 -41.37
C ARG A 855 -18.28 29.20 -40.79
N TYR A 856 -17.74 30.17 -41.52
CA TYR A 856 -16.41 30.72 -41.27
C TYR A 856 -16.30 31.51 -39.96
N ALA A 857 -17.36 32.23 -39.57
CA ALA A 857 -17.36 33.00 -38.32
C ALA A 857 -17.29 32.06 -37.11
N GLU A 858 -18.09 30.99 -37.11
CA GLU A 858 -18.05 29.94 -36.09
C GLU A 858 -16.72 29.20 -36.11
N ALA A 859 -16.17 28.91 -37.29
CA ALA A 859 -14.86 28.26 -37.43
C ALA A 859 -13.72 29.06 -36.79
N PHE A 860 -13.66 30.38 -37.03
CA PHE A 860 -12.69 31.24 -36.38
C PHE A 860 -12.88 31.25 -34.86
N ALA A 861 -14.12 31.40 -34.37
CA ALA A 861 -14.39 31.41 -32.94
C ALA A 861 -13.94 30.11 -32.25
N ASP A 862 -14.18 28.96 -32.87
CA ASP A 862 -13.78 27.65 -32.35
C ASP A 862 -12.24 27.48 -32.36
N LEU A 863 -11.57 27.91 -33.43
CA LEU A 863 -10.10 27.86 -33.53
C LEU A 863 -9.43 28.84 -32.57
N ASP A 864 -9.98 30.04 -32.41
CA ASP A 864 -9.54 31.03 -31.43
C ASP A 864 -9.66 30.45 -30.02
N ARG A 865 -10.79 29.78 -29.72
CA ARG A 865 -11.00 29.15 -28.41
C ARG A 865 -9.99 28.04 -28.14
N ALA A 866 -9.69 27.20 -29.13
CA ALA A 866 -8.67 26.16 -29.02
C ALA A 866 -7.28 26.76 -28.69
N MET A 867 -6.95 27.92 -29.28
CA MET A 867 -5.70 28.63 -29.05
C MET A 867 -5.67 29.45 -27.75
N GLU A 868 -6.81 29.93 -27.26
CA GLU A 868 -6.92 30.50 -25.91
C GLU A 868 -6.63 29.46 -24.83
N ILE A 869 -7.08 28.22 -25.07
CA ILE A 869 -6.81 27.08 -24.18
C ILE A 869 -5.33 26.69 -24.25
N ASP A 870 -4.77 26.56 -25.45
CA ASP A 870 -3.36 26.22 -25.65
C ASP A 870 -2.75 27.04 -26.81
N PRO A 871 -2.00 28.11 -26.48
CA PRO A 871 -1.35 28.96 -27.47
C PRO A 871 -0.24 28.25 -28.29
N LEU A 872 0.18 27.05 -27.87
CA LEU A 872 1.20 26.24 -28.55
C LEU A 872 0.58 25.17 -29.45
N TYR A 873 -0.75 25.08 -29.53
CA TYR A 873 -1.42 24.05 -30.32
C TYR A 873 -1.31 24.32 -31.82
N HIS A 874 -0.22 23.82 -32.41
CA HIS A 874 0.17 24.07 -33.80
C HIS A 874 -0.87 23.66 -34.84
N TRP A 875 -1.68 22.62 -34.56
CA TRP A 875 -2.71 22.19 -35.51
C TRP A 875 -3.81 23.25 -35.64
N ALA A 876 -4.28 23.83 -34.53
CA ALA A 876 -5.25 24.91 -34.56
C ALA A 876 -4.68 26.16 -35.25
N LEU A 877 -3.44 26.54 -34.94
CA LEU A 877 -2.71 27.61 -35.62
C LEU A 877 -2.67 27.41 -37.14
N LEU A 878 -2.32 26.20 -37.59
CA LEU A 878 -2.23 25.87 -39.02
C LEU A 878 -3.61 25.91 -39.69
N LYS A 879 -4.65 25.39 -39.04
CA LYS A 879 -6.03 25.44 -39.56
C LYS A 879 -6.55 26.87 -39.63
N ARG A 880 -6.28 27.69 -38.62
CA ARG A 880 -6.66 29.10 -38.60
C ARG A 880 -5.90 29.91 -39.64
N ALA A 881 -4.60 29.67 -39.82
CA ALA A 881 -3.80 30.29 -40.86
C ALA A 881 -4.36 29.98 -42.26
N ARG A 882 -4.66 28.71 -42.56
CA ARG A 882 -5.27 28.31 -43.85
C ARG A 882 -6.62 28.98 -44.07
N LEU A 883 -7.49 28.95 -43.06
CA LEU A 883 -8.78 29.62 -43.13
C LEU A 883 -8.63 31.15 -43.30
N ALA A 884 -7.64 31.76 -42.64
CA ALA A 884 -7.34 33.17 -42.75
C ALA A 884 -6.85 33.56 -44.15
N VAL A 885 -6.00 32.74 -44.79
CA VAL A 885 -5.59 32.93 -46.18
C VAL A 885 -6.81 32.84 -47.12
N ALA A 886 -7.59 31.76 -47.02
CA ALA A 886 -8.78 31.54 -47.86
C ALA A 886 -9.84 32.67 -47.74
N ARG A 887 -9.84 33.41 -46.64
CA ARG A 887 -10.74 34.54 -46.36
C ARG A 887 -10.06 35.92 -46.47
N GLY A 888 -8.81 35.98 -46.92
CA GLY A 888 -8.05 37.21 -47.10
C GLY A 888 -7.71 37.98 -45.81
N ARG A 889 -7.73 37.30 -44.65
CA ARG A 889 -7.24 37.83 -43.35
C ARG A 889 -5.73 37.64 -43.26
N THR A 890 -5.00 38.31 -44.13
CA THR A 890 -3.56 38.09 -44.35
C THR A 890 -2.70 38.41 -43.14
N ASP A 891 -3.12 39.36 -42.30
CA ASP A 891 -2.46 39.72 -41.04
C ASP A 891 -2.52 38.56 -40.03
N VAL A 892 -3.69 37.96 -39.84
CA VAL A 892 -3.90 36.79 -38.97
C VAL A 892 -3.11 35.61 -39.50
N ALA A 893 -3.22 35.33 -40.81
CA ALA A 893 -2.49 34.23 -41.45
C ALA A 893 -0.97 34.36 -41.27
N PHE A 894 -0.41 35.55 -41.51
CA PHE A 894 1.02 35.77 -41.38
C PHE A 894 1.50 35.62 -39.94
N ALA A 895 0.73 36.11 -38.96
CA ALA A 895 1.04 35.96 -37.54
C ALA A 895 1.05 34.48 -37.11
N ASP A 896 0.02 33.72 -37.49
CA ASP A 896 -0.11 32.30 -37.14
C ASP A 896 0.99 31.45 -37.78
N LEU A 897 1.29 31.69 -39.07
CA LEU A 897 2.39 30.99 -39.74
C LEU A 897 3.75 31.35 -39.12
N THR A 898 3.96 32.60 -38.72
CA THR A 898 5.19 33.01 -38.02
C THR A 898 5.32 32.23 -36.71
N ARG A 899 4.22 32.09 -35.97
CA ARG A 899 4.20 31.31 -34.74
C ARG A 899 4.49 29.83 -34.97
N CYS A 900 3.95 29.22 -36.02
CA CYS A 900 4.28 27.83 -36.39
C CYS A 900 5.79 27.63 -36.62
N VAL A 901 6.45 28.60 -37.26
CA VAL A 901 7.91 28.57 -37.49
C VAL A 901 8.68 28.68 -36.18
N GLU A 902 8.29 29.60 -35.28
CA GLU A 902 8.91 29.75 -33.96
C GLU A 902 8.79 28.50 -33.09
N LEU A 903 7.68 27.76 -33.22
CA LEU A 903 7.43 26.52 -32.50
C LEU A 903 8.12 25.30 -33.14
N GLY A 904 8.72 25.44 -34.31
CA GLY A 904 9.42 24.33 -34.99
C GLY A 904 8.50 23.24 -35.57
N HIS A 905 7.19 23.50 -35.69
CA HIS A 905 6.23 22.54 -36.25
C HIS A 905 6.01 22.80 -37.74
N SER A 906 6.39 21.83 -38.58
CA SER A 906 6.37 21.95 -40.05
C SER A 906 6.95 23.29 -40.53
N PRO A 907 8.15 23.69 -40.06
CA PRO A 907 8.68 25.03 -40.28
C PRO A 907 8.86 25.35 -41.76
N ASP A 908 9.23 24.35 -42.57
CA ASP A 908 9.35 24.51 -44.03
C ASP A 908 8.01 24.88 -44.68
N PHE A 909 6.94 24.13 -44.39
CA PHE A 909 5.60 24.44 -44.89
C PHE A 909 5.17 25.85 -44.45
N ALA A 910 5.31 26.16 -43.16
CA ALA A 910 4.90 27.45 -42.62
C ALA A 910 5.73 28.62 -43.20
N GLN A 911 7.05 28.45 -43.34
CA GLN A 911 7.93 29.45 -43.98
C GLN A 911 7.59 29.65 -45.45
N ARG A 912 7.35 28.57 -46.20
CA ARG A 912 6.97 28.65 -47.61
C ARG A 912 5.65 29.40 -47.78
N ARG A 913 4.61 29.04 -47.00
CA ARG A 913 3.31 29.73 -47.02
C ARG A 913 3.43 31.21 -46.65
N ARG A 914 4.36 31.59 -45.76
CA ARG A 914 4.65 33.01 -45.47
C ARG A 914 5.26 33.73 -46.68
N ALA A 915 6.19 33.08 -47.38
CA ALA A 915 6.81 33.66 -48.56
C ALA A 915 5.81 33.84 -49.70
N GLU A 916 4.93 32.85 -49.93
CA GLU A 916 3.81 32.95 -50.88
C GLU A 916 2.87 34.11 -50.54
N LEU A 917 2.47 34.24 -49.28
CA LEU A 917 1.63 35.35 -48.83
C LEU A 917 2.32 36.72 -49.00
N LEU A 918 3.65 36.81 -48.84
CA LEU A 918 4.40 38.04 -49.11
C LEU A 918 4.40 38.41 -50.59
N LEU A 919 4.37 37.42 -51.50
CA LEU A 919 4.27 37.68 -52.94
C LEU A 919 2.90 38.26 -53.30
N ILE A 920 1.82 37.67 -52.78
CA ILE A 920 0.45 38.19 -52.95
C ILE A 920 0.30 39.62 -52.38
N LEU A 921 1.06 39.94 -51.32
CA LEU A 921 1.08 41.28 -50.71
C LEU A 921 2.03 42.27 -51.41
N ASP A 922 2.58 41.93 -52.58
CA ASP A 922 3.54 42.74 -53.35
C ASP A 922 4.82 43.08 -52.56
N ARG A 923 5.34 42.12 -51.80
CA ARG A 923 6.58 42.23 -50.99
C ARG A 923 7.64 41.19 -51.39
N PRO A 924 8.09 41.17 -52.66
CA PRO A 924 8.93 40.10 -53.19
C PRO A 924 10.36 40.07 -52.61
N GLU A 925 10.93 41.21 -52.19
CA GLU A 925 12.26 41.24 -51.54
C GLU A 925 12.25 40.57 -50.16
N GLU A 926 11.13 40.66 -49.44
CA GLU A 926 10.96 39.97 -48.16
C GLU A 926 10.73 38.47 -48.36
N ALA A 927 9.96 38.09 -49.39
CA ALA A 927 9.82 36.69 -49.79
C ALA A 927 11.17 36.06 -50.15
N LEU A 928 12.06 36.78 -50.86
CA LEU A 928 13.42 36.33 -51.17
C LEU A 928 14.30 36.20 -49.92
N THR A 929 14.13 37.09 -48.94
CA THR A 929 14.78 36.96 -47.64
C THR A 929 14.38 35.65 -46.97
N VAL A 930 13.07 35.38 -46.87
CA VAL A 930 12.54 34.14 -46.28
C VAL A 930 13.03 32.90 -47.03
N TYR A 931 13.04 32.92 -48.37
CA TYR A 931 13.59 31.84 -49.20
C TYR A 931 15.08 31.59 -48.90
N SER A 932 15.87 32.66 -48.76
CA SER A 932 17.31 32.53 -48.49
C SER A 932 17.61 31.99 -47.09
N GLU A 933 16.78 32.33 -46.10
CA GLU A 933 16.87 31.83 -44.73
C GLU A 933 16.45 30.35 -44.63
N ALA A 934 15.44 29.95 -45.40
CA ALA A 934 14.96 28.57 -45.44
C ALA A 934 15.98 27.60 -46.08
N ALA A 935 16.77 28.08 -47.05
CA ALA A 935 17.79 27.31 -47.78
C ALA A 935 17.32 25.90 -48.23
N PRO A 936 16.22 25.80 -48.99
CA PRO A 936 15.56 24.52 -49.27
C PRO A 936 16.43 23.58 -50.11
N THR A 937 16.44 22.29 -49.77
CA THR A 937 17.19 21.24 -50.49
C THR A 937 16.36 19.96 -50.63
N GLY A 938 16.70 19.10 -51.61
CA GLY A 938 16.02 17.81 -51.81
C GLY A 938 14.58 17.94 -52.33
N GLU A 939 13.68 17.04 -51.91
CA GLU A 939 12.27 16.99 -52.35
C GLU A 939 11.47 18.26 -51.97
N LEU A 940 11.89 18.95 -50.91
CA LEU A 940 11.28 20.20 -50.44
C LEU A 940 11.53 21.39 -51.38
N ALA A 941 12.50 21.29 -52.31
CA ALA A 941 12.83 22.38 -53.21
C ALA A 941 11.67 22.78 -54.14
N SER A 942 10.79 21.85 -54.51
CA SER A 942 9.72 22.03 -55.51
C SER A 942 8.85 23.27 -55.28
N GLY A 943 8.23 23.39 -54.10
CA GLY A 943 7.37 24.54 -53.77
C GLY A 943 8.14 25.85 -53.60
N TRP A 944 9.41 25.79 -53.20
CA TRP A 944 10.25 26.97 -53.08
C TRP A 944 10.76 27.49 -54.44
N LEU A 945 10.85 26.64 -55.46
CA LEU A 945 11.18 27.07 -56.83
C LEU A 945 10.12 28.04 -57.38
N GLN A 946 8.84 27.83 -57.06
CA GLN A 946 7.75 28.73 -57.44
C GLN A 946 7.90 30.10 -56.79
N VAL A 947 8.16 30.13 -55.48
CA VAL A 947 8.40 31.35 -54.71
C VAL A 947 9.58 32.12 -55.29
N ALA A 948 10.71 31.44 -55.53
CA ALA A 948 11.91 32.07 -56.09
C ALA A 948 11.69 32.60 -57.52
N ALA A 949 11.06 31.81 -58.40
CA ALA A 949 10.76 32.23 -59.77
C ALA A 949 9.86 33.48 -59.78
N THR A 950 8.78 33.45 -59.00
CA THR A 950 7.82 34.56 -58.90
C THR A 950 8.47 35.82 -58.30
N ALA A 951 9.21 35.69 -57.19
CA ALA A 951 9.84 36.82 -56.54
C ALA A 951 10.93 37.49 -57.39
N HIS A 952 11.75 36.69 -58.09
CA HIS A 952 12.75 37.21 -59.02
C HIS A 952 12.10 37.88 -60.24
N ARG A 953 10.99 37.35 -60.73
CA ARG A 953 10.21 37.96 -61.81
C ARG A 953 9.63 39.32 -61.39
N MET A 954 9.00 39.40 -60.22
CA MET A 954 8.46 40.66 -59.68
C MET A 954 9.53 41.73 -59.43
N THR A 955 10.76 41.32 -59.08
CA THR A 955 11.91 42.23 -58.89
C THR A 955 12.68 42.55 -60.18
N GLY A 956 12.22 42.05 -61.34
CA GLY A 956 12.84 42.30 -62.64
C GLY A 956 14.14 41.52 -62.92
N ARG A 957 14.44 40.49 -62.12
CA ARG A 957 15.60 39.61 -62.27
C ARG A 957 15.25 38.41 -63.17
N PHE A 958 14.91 38.68 -64.42
CA PHE A 958 14.33 37.68 -65.33
C PHE A 958 15.24 36.49 -65.65
N ASP A 959 16.57 36.68 -65.69
CA ASP A 959 17.52 35.57 -65.91
C ASP A 959 17.43 34.52 -64.80
N LEU A 960 17.34 34.98 -63.54
CA LEU A 960 17.18 34.11 -62.38
C LEU A 960 15.78 33.49 -62.36
N ALA A 961 14.74 34.27 -62.66
CA ALA A 961 13.38 33.75 -62.75
C ALA A 961 13.26 32.62 -63.79
N ALA A 962 13.88 32.78 -64.96
CA ALA A 962 13.90 31.77 -66.02
C ALA A 962 14.70 30.52 -65.62
N GLU A 963 15.78 30.67 -64.85
CA GLU A 963 16.54 29.55 -64.30
C GLU A 963 15.69 28.73 -63.31
N PHE A 964 15.06 29.39 -62.34
CA PHE A 964 14.18 28.73 -61.38
C PHE A 964 12.96 28.09 -62.04
N ALA A 965 12.35 28.74 -63.02
CA ALA A 965 11.24 28.17 -63.79
C ALA A 965 11.65 26.92 -64.59
N ARG A 966 12.89 26.86 -65.10
CA ARG A 966 13.44 25.66 -65.75
C ARG A 966 13.65 24.52 -64.78
N GLN A 967 14.25 24.80 -63.62
CA GLN A 967 14.39 23.81 -62.55
C GLN A 967 13.02 23.30 -62.09
N MET A 968 12.04 24.20 -61.96
CA MET A 968 10.67 23.82 -61.61
C MET A 968 10.04 22.91 -62.67
N THR A 969 10.29 23.13 -63.95
CA THR A 969 9.75 22.29 -65.05
C THR A 969 10.21 20.83 -64.97
N GLU A 970 11.37 20.57 -64.37
CA GLU A 970 11.88 19.20 -64.15
C GLU A 970 11.12 18.47 -63.03
N VAL A 971 10.48 19.21 -62.12
CA VAL A 971 9.79 18.67 -60.93
C VAL A 971 8.27 18.75 -61.07
N ASP A 972 7.76 19.89 -61.51
CA ASP A 972 6.38 20.15 -61.88
C ASP A 972 6.32 20.76 -63.30
N PRO A 973 6.08 19.93 -64.33
CA PRO A 973 6.10 20.37 -65.71
C PRO A 973 4.99 21.37 -66.08
N VAL A 974 3.89 21.44 -65.32
CA VAL A 974 2.79 22.37 -65.58
C VAL A 974 3.14 23.74 -65.00
N TRP A 975 3.44 23.80 -63.71
CA TRP A 975 3.79 25.05 -63.04
C TRP A 975 5.10 25.64 -63.53
N GLY A 976 6.10 24.80 -63.83
CA GLY A 976 7.36 25.27 -64.40
C GLY A 976 7.18 25.94 -65.76
N ARG A 977 6.33 25.36 -66.65
CA ARG A 977 5.99 25.97 -67.94
C ARG A 977 5.19 27.25 -67.78
N PHE A 978 4.30 27.33 -66.81
CA PHE A 978 3.57 28.56 -66.49
C PHE A 978 4.55 29.68 -66.08
N GLN A 979 5.48 29.38 -65.18
CA GLN A 979 6.50 30.36 -64.74
C GLN A 979 7.45 30.76 -65.89
N GLN A 980 7.81 29.84 -66.80
CA GLN A 980 8.57 30.15 -68.00
C GLN A 980 7.81 31.10 -68.92
N ALA A 981 6.54 30.80 -69.19
CA ALA A 981 5.69 31.63 -70.04
C ALA A 981 5.53 33.04 -69.47
N MET A 982 5.21 33.17 -68.18
CA MET A 982 5.12 34.47 -67.49
C MET A 982 6.45 35.25 -67.52
N THR A 983 7.59 34.58 -67.35
CA THR A 983 8.91 35.23 -67.38
C THR A 983 9.28 35.72 -68.79
N SER A 984 9.06 34.88 -69.81
CA SER A 984 9.44 35.15 -71.21
C SER A 984 8.83 36.44 -71.76
N MET A 985 7.65 36.83 -71.29
CA MET A 985 6.94 38.04 -71.73
C MET A 985 7.72 39.33 -71.49
N ARG A 986 8.60 39.37 -70.49
CA ARG A 986 9.39 40.56 -70.17
C ARG A 986 10.86 40.42 -70.51
N SER A 987 11.32 39.22 -70.88
CA SER A 987 12.72 38.92 -71.19
C SER A 987 12.99 38.57 -72.66
N GLU A 988 11.96 38.25 -73.45
CA GLU A 988 12.08 37.73 -74.82
C GLU A 988 11.21 38.49 -75.83
N GLU A 989 11.48 38.29 -77.12
CA GLU A 989 10.68 38.86 -78.21
C GLU A 989 9.29 38.18 -78.27
N PRO A 990 8.24 38.87 -78.75
CA PRO A 990 6.88 38.34 -78.67
C PRO A 990 6.64 37.00 -79.35
N GLU A 991 7.35 36.71 -80.44
CA GLU A 991 7.27 35.43 -81.14
C GLU A 991 7.83 34.27 -80.29
N GLN A 992 8.88 34.52 -79.50
CA GLN A 992 9.51 33.52 -78.61
C GLN A 992 8.67 33.29 -77.35
N ALA A 993 8.16 34.38 -76.76
CA ALA A 993 7.24 34.27 -75.61
C ALA A 993 5.97 33.47 -75.96
N ALA A 994 5.45 33.59 -77.19
CA ALA A 994 4.30 32.81 -77.65
C ALA A 994 4.58 31.30 -77.72
N GLU A 995 5.82 30.87 -77.97
CA GLU A 995 6.20 29.44 -77.95
C GLU A 995 6.03 28.84 -76.55
N HIS A 996 6.40 29.58 -75.50
CA HIS A 996 6.21 29.15 -74.12
C HIS A 996 4.72 29.04 -73.74
N TRP A 997 3.88 29.96 -74.22
CA TRP A 997 2.44 29.89 -73.99
C TRP A 997 1.76 28.73 -74.72
N HIS A 998 2.18 28.40 -75.94
CA HIS A 998 1.73 27.19 -76.63
C HIS A 998 2.18 25.91 -75.91
N ALA A 999 3.42 25.88 -75.41
CA ALA A 999 3.93 24.74 -74.65
C ALA A 999 3.15 24.53 -73.34
N LEU A 1000 2.74 25.61 -72.66
CA LEU A 1000 1.84 25.52 -71.51
C LEU A 1000 0.45 25.01 -71.91
N GLU A 1001 -0.18 25.56 -72.95
CA GLU A 1001 -1.49 25.11 -73.43
C GLU A 1001 -1.50 23.61 -73.76
N ASP A 1002 -0.48 23.14 -74.49
CA ASP A 1002 -0.34 21.73 -74.85
C ASP A 1002 -0.17 20.83 -73.61
N CYS A 1003 0.60 21.30 -72.63
CA CYS A 1003 0.81 20.61 -71.36
C CYS A 1003 -0.46 20.53 -70.51
N LEU A 1004 -1.26 21.60 -70.48
CA LEU A 1004 -2.52 21.63 -69.73
C LEU A 1004 -3.60 20.74 -70.38
N ARG A 1005 -3.61 20.64 -71.71
CA ARG A 1005 -4.53 19.75 -72.44
C ARG A 1005 -4.12 18.27 -72.35
N ASN A 1006 -2.83 18.00 -72.17
CA ASN A 1006 -2.27 16.65 -72.08
C ASN A 1006 -1.25 16.58 -70.92
N PRO A 1007 -1.70 16.61 -69.66
CA PRO A 1007 -0.79 16.62 -68.53
C PRO A 1007 0.03 15.32 -68.47
N PRO A 1008 1.35 15.40 -68.20
CA PRO A 1008 2.16 14.20 -68.02
C PRO A 1008 1.68 13.39 -66.79
N PRO A 1009 1.84 12.06 -66.78
CA PRO A 1009 1.35 11.20 -65.69
C PRO A 1009 2.00 11.47 -64.33
N GLU A 1010 3.11 12.20 -64.33
CA GLU A 1010 3.88 12.63 -63.16
C GLU A 1010 3.37 13.95 -62.57
N SER A 1011 2.46 14.63 -63.28
CA SER A 1011 1.77 15.83 -62.79
C SER A 1011 0.60 15.39 -61.93
N ALA A 1012 0.55 15.88 -60.68
CA ALA A 1012 -0.64 15.76 -59.86
C ALA A 1012 -1.77 16.52 -60.57
N ALA A 1013 -2.70 15.77 -61.17
CA ALA A 1013 -3.90 16.33 -61.78
C ALA A 1013 -4.85 16.77 -60.66
N ASP A 1014 -4.55 17.90 -60.01
CA ASP A 1014 -5.58 18.74 -59.41
C ASP A 1014 -6.22 19.58 -60.53
N PRO A 1015 -7.49 20.01 -60.39
CA PRO A 1015 -8.14 20.82 -61.40
C PRO A 1015 -7.24 22.01 -61.65
N VAL A 1016 -6.79 22.12 -62.90
CA VAL A 1016 -6.12 23.27 -63.46
C VAL A 1016 -6.92 24.49 -62.98
N GLU A 1017 -6.41 25.18 -61.95
CA GLU A 1017 -6.54 26.63 -61.81
C GLU A 1017 -6.54 27.22 -63.24
N PRO A 1018 -7.21 28.34 -63.56
CA PRO A 1018 -7.37 28.89 -64.90
C PRO A 1018 -6.05 29.21 -65.64
N GLY A 1019 -4.92 28.54 -65.42
CA GLY A 1019 -3.81 28.31 -66.33
C GLY A 1019 -4.22 28.10 -67.79
N LEU A 1020 -5.36 27.46 -68.10
CA LEU A 1020 -5.86 27.44 -69.47
C LEU A 1020 -6.34 28.84 -69.92
N ALA A 1021 -7.02 29.57 -69.05
CA ALA A 1021 -7.36 30.96 -69.28
C ALA A 1021 -6.10 31.83 -69.41
N MET A 1022 -5.09 31.64 -68.55
CA MET A 1022 -3.81 32.35 -68.61
C MET A 1022 -3.05 32.05 -69.89
N ALA A 1023 -3.03 30.79 -70.35
CA ALA A 1023 -2.46 30.42 -71.64
C ALA A 1023 -3.17 31.10 -72.80
N HIS A 1024 -4.51 31.13 -72.78
CA HIS A 1024 -5.30 31.83 -73.79
C HIS A 1024 -5.06 33.35 -73.78
N PHE A 1025 -4.99 33.98 -72.60
CA PHE A 1025 -4.65 35.39 -72.47
C PHE A 1025 -3.23 35.67 -72.96
N GLY A 1026 -2.25 34.82 -72.59
CA GLY A 1026 -0.86 34.87 -73.05
C GLY A 1026 -0.66 34.70 -74.56
N LEU A 1027 -1.62 34.07 -75.25
CA LEU A 1027 -1.67 33.95 -76.71
C LEU A 1027 -2.52 35.04 -77.40
N GLY A 1028 -3.09 35.98 -76.63
CA GLY A 1028 -3.99 37.02 -77.14
C GLY A 1028 -5.39 36.52 -77.54
N ARG A 1029 -5.78 35.30 -77.13
CA ARG A 1029 -7.09 34.68 -77.40
C ARG A 1029 -8.11 35.03 -76.31
N PHE A 1030 -8.48 36.30 -76.20
CA PHE A 1030 -9.31 36.82 -75.11
C PHE A 1030 -10.72 36.19 -75.00
N GLU A 1031 -11.33 35.75 -76.10
CA GLU A 1031 -12.65 35.09 -76.05
C GLU A 1031 -12.55 33.72 -75.35
N GLU A 1032 -11.57 32.91 -75.74
CA GLU A 1032 -11.26 31.62 -75.12
C GLU A 1032 -10.81 31.79 -73.65
N GLY A 1033 -9.96 32.78 -73.39
CA GLY A 1033 -9.52 33.09 -72.02
C GLY A 1033 -10.65 33.53 -71.10
N ASN A 1034 -11.56 34.39 -71.56
CA ASN A 1034 -12.72 34.80 -70.77
C ASN A 1034 -13.70 33.64 -70.51
N ALA A 1035 -13.85 32.72 -71.45
CA ALA A 1035 -14.69 31.53 -71.26
C ALA A 1035 -14.09 30.58 -70.21
N ALA A 1036 -12.80 30.27 -70.31
CA ALA A 1036 -12.09 29.44 -69.34
C ALA A 1036 -12.05 30.08 -67.94
N LEU A 1037 -11.85 31.40 -67.86
CA LEU A 1037 -11.91 32.14 -66.58
C LEU A 1037 -13.31 32.07 -65.96
N ALA A 1038 -14.37 32.21 -66.76
CA ALA A 1038 -15.74 32.12 -66.27
C ALA A 1038 -16.09 30.72 -65.76
N GLU A 1039 -15.56 29.67 -66.40
CA GLU A 1039 -15.71 28.28 -65.95
C GLU A 1039 -15.01 28.06 -64.60
N ALA A 1040 -13.75 28.49 -64.46
CA ALA A 1040 -13.01 28.40 -63.21
C ALA A 1040 -13.70 29.16 -62.07
N MET A 1041 -14.23 30.35 -62.34
CA MET A 1041 -14.96 31.16 -61.35
C MET A 1041 -16.36 30.62 -61.00
N ALA A 1042 -16.92 29.70 -61.80
CA ALA A 1042 -18.25 29.14 -61.59
C ALA A 1042 -18.24 27.85 -60.75
N ALA A 1043 -17.07 27.35 -60.36
CA ALA A 1043 -16.93 26.19 -59.52
C ALA A 1043 -17.59 26.39 -58.14
N THR A 1044 -18.09 25.31 -57.54
CA THR A 1044 -18.89 25.33 -56.30
C THR A 1044 -18.44 24.22 -55.36
N GLY A 1045 -18.65 24.41 -54.05
CA GLY A 1045 -18.21 23.44 -53.05
C GLY A 1045 -16.72 23.60 -52.76
N ASP A 1046 -16.01 22.49 -52.60
CA ASP A 1046 -14.56 22.49 -52.35
C ASP A 1046 -13.75 23.01 -53.54
N ASP A 1047 -14.32 23.00 -54.76
CA ASP A 1047 -13.67 23.50 -55.97
C ASP A 1047 -13.87 25.01 -56.20
N ALA A 1048 -14.62 25.71 -55.34
CA ALA A 1048 -14.86 27.14 -55.50
C ALA A 1048 -13.57 27.95 -55.19
N PRO A 1049 -13.17 28.91 -56.05
CA PRO A 1049 -11.94 29.63 -55.85
C PRO A 1049 -12.00 30.50 -54.58
N ASP A 1050 -10.98 30.39 -53.75
CA ASP A 1050 -10.86 31.14 -52.52
C ASP A 1050 -10.18 32.51 -52.74
N TRP A 1051 -9.89 33.23 -51.65
CA TRP A 1051 -9.24 34.54 -51.76
C TRP A 1051 -7.82 34.47 -52.33
N GLU A 1052 -7.06 33.41 -52.03
CA GLU A 1052 -5.70 33.19 -52.54
C GLU A 1052 -5.74 32.92 -54.04
N ASP A 1053 -6.58 31.97 -54.48
CA ASP A 1053 -6.75 31.65 -55.90
C ASP A 1053 -7.08 32.90 -56.73
N LEU A 1054 -8.04 33.70 -56.25
CA LEU A 1054 -8.46 34.93 -56.91
C LEU A 1054 -7.39 36.03 -56.84
N SER A 1055 -6.52 36.02 -55.84
CA SER A 1055 -5.40 36.97 -55.75
C SER A 1055 -4.32 36.62 -56.76
N ASP A 1056 -3.96 35.34 -56.86
CA ASP A 1056 -2.98 34.85 -57.83
C ASP A 1056 -3.46 35.10 -59.27
N PHE A 1057 -4.75 34.94 -59.57
CA PHE A 1057 -5.30 35.32 -60.88
C PHE A 1057 -5.24 36.82 -61.15
N ALA A 1058 -5.55 37.65 -60.14
CA ALA A 1058 -5.51 39.10 -60.30
C ALA A 1058 -4.07 39.57 -60.56
N ASP A 1059 -3.09 38.99 -59.88
CA ASP A 1059 -1.67 39.31 -60.02
C ASP A 1059 -1.13 38.85 -61.38
N ALA A 1060 -1.45 37.62 -61.80
CA ALA A 1060 -1.09 37.11 -63.11
C ALA A 1060 -1.68 37.97 -64.24
N LEU A 1061 -2.98 38.31 -64.18
CA LEU A 1061 -3.63 39.20 -65.16
C LEU A 1061 -3.03 40.61 -65.16
N THR A 1062 -2.68 41.14 -64.00
CA THR A 1062 -2.04 42.45 -63.85
C THR A 1062 -0.67 42.46 -64.52
N GLU A 1063 0.08 41.38 -64.39
CA GLU A 1063 1.36 41.24 -65.07
C GLU A 1063 1.20 41.05 -66.59
N LEU A 1064 0.28 40.19 -67.04
CA LEU A 1064 -0.02 40.01 -68.46
C LEU A 1064 -0.39 41.34 -69.14
N ARG A 1065 -1.14 42.20 -68.45
CA ARG A 1065 -1.53 43.53 -68.93
C ARG A 1065 -0.35 44.45 -69.25
N THR A 1066 0.81 44.24 -68.63
CA THR A 1066 2.02 45.06 -68.85
C THR A 1066 2.85 44.62 -70.05
N TYR A 1067 2.45 43.53 -70.72
CA TYR A 1067 3.16 43.00 -71.86
C TYR A 1067 3.03 43.89 -73.09
N SER A 1068 4.16 44.20 -73.72
CA SER A 1068 4.22 45.12 -74.86
C SER A 1068 3.55 44.59 -76.14
N GLY A 1069 3.29 43.28 -76.22
CA GLY A 1069 2.69 42.62 -77.39
C GLY A 1069 1.16 42.60 -77.42
N MET A 1070 0.47 43.13 -76.41
CA MET A 1070 -1.00 43.07 -76.29
C MET A 1070 -1.61 44.43 -75.95
N ASP A 1071 -2.90 44.62 -76.25
CA ASP A 1071 -3.65 45.82 -75.83
C ASP A 1071 -4.05 45.71 -74.34
N PRO A 1072 -3.52 46.57 -73.45
CA PRO A 1072 -3.83 46.53 -72.02
C PRO A 1072 -5.32 46.68 -71.70
N ALA A 1073 -6.10 47.31 -72.58
CA ALA A 1073 -7.54 47.50 -72.38
C ALA A 1073 -8.34 46.19 -72.41
N GLN A 1074 -7.82 45.15 -73.08
CA GLN A 1074 -8.49 43.85 -73.17
C GLN A 1074 -8.47 43.07 -71.83
N PHE A 1075 -7.60 43.47 -70.90
CA PHE A 1075 -7.49 42.88 -69.57
C PHE A 1075 -8.37 43.56 -68.51
N ASP A 1076 -8.95 44.73 -68.81
CA ASP A 1076 -9.70 45.51 -67.82
C ASP A 1076 -10.95 44.75 -67.31
N GLU A 1077 -11.69 44.06 -68.20
CA GLU A 1077 -12.87 43.27 -67.82
C GLU A 1077 -12.55 41.99 -67.02
N PRO A 1078 -11.63 41.09 -67.46
CA PRO A 1078 -11.29 39.91 -66.66
C PRO A 1078 -10.66 40.29 -65.31
N LEU A 1079 -9.80 41.32 -65.26
CA LEU A 1079 -9.22 41.79 -64.00
C LEU A 1079 -10.30 42.32 -63.05
N ARG A 1080 -11.26 43.10 -63.57
CA ARG A 1080 -12.41 43.60 -62.80
C ARG A 1080 -13.22 42.45 -62.20
N ARG A 1081 -13.54 41.41 -62.97
CA ARG A 1081 -14.31 40.24 -62.51
C ARG A 1081 -13.61 39.51 -61.37
N VAL A 1082 -12.34 39.19 -61.54
CA VAL A 1082 -11.54 38.48 -60.53
C VAL A 1082 -11.41 39.32 -59.26
N THR A 1083 -11.09 40.61 -59.42
CA THR A 1083 -10.93 41.54 -58.29
C THR A 1083 -12.25 41.73 -57.53
N GLU A 1084 -13.38 41.87 -58.22
CA GLU A 1084 -14.69 42.01 -57.59
C GLU A 1084 -15.08 40.75 -56.79
N ALA A 1085 -14.76 39.56 -57.32
CA ALA A 1085 -14.99 38.28 -56.64
C ALA A 1085 -14.10 38.13 -55.40
N ARG A 1086 -12.79 38.47 -55.53
CA ARG A 1086 -11.84 38.48 -54.41
C ARG A 1086 -12.30 39.43 -53.30
N ASP A 1087 -12.67 40.66 -53.67
CA ASP A 1087 -13.11 41.67 -52.73
C ASP A 1087 -14.48 41.34 -52.12
N ALA A 1088 -15.30 40.51 -52.79
CA ALA A 1088 -16.53 40.00 -52.22
C ALA A 1088 -16.26 39.01 -51.08
N ILE A 1089 -15.20 38.20 -51.17
CA ILE A 1089 -14.75 37.32 -50.08
C ILE A 1089 -14.32 38.15 -48.86
N LEU A 1090 -13.60 39.26 -49.05
CA LEU A 1090 -13.21 40.16 -47.96
C LEU A 1090 -14.40 40.83 -47.25
N ARG A 1091 -15.51 41.04 -47.95
CA ARG A 1091 -16.74 41.65 -47.41
C ARG A 1091 -17.65 40.65 -46.70
N ALA A 1092 -17.47 39.36 -46.93
CA ALA A 1092 -18.27 38.26 -46.40
C ALA A 1092 -17.60 37.61 -45.19
#